data_AF-K7W5A5-F1
#
_entry.id   AF-K7W5A5-F1
#
_cell.length_a   1.000
_cell.length_b   1.000
_cell.length_c   1.000
_cell.angle_alpha   90.00
_cell.angle_beta   90.00
_cell.angle_gamma   90.00
#
_symmetry.space_group_name_H-M   'P 1'
#
loop_
_entity.id
_entity.type
_entity.pdbx_description
1 polymer ?
#
loop_
_entity_poly.entity_id
_entity_poly.type
_entity_poly.pdbx_seq_one_letter_code
_entity_poly.pdbx_strand_id
1 'polypeptide(L)'
;MIDQLITALSKEVEMSAAEIADTIWLALQIQEFPSESVSSGFSIKTEDERENRNQLNQQILPKNSELGKILNQSPKEPKAGIYPRNEQQTSKLSNLSFKVPDAPSLREPLTLARALKPLMRRVPSGRELVLDEAATIQRIADEGLWIPVLKSTVEPWLDLELVVDEAISMQIWRHTIREWERLLKNYGIFRDVRVWGLITDENEQVQIRRGIGATAKNQTPRSPKELIDPSGRRLVLVVSDCVSSLWRNGAVTPVLELWAKQGSMAIVQMLPKWLWKRTALGRASEVRLRGLTPGVFNQKLIAKEVSLWDELEEETGVKVPVFTLEPDKVATWAQMLSGKGSIWTLGYVFKLDAPVKKERELFNLNHSELSAEQRVQAFRVTASPMARKLAGLLASAPVISLPIVRLIRESLLKDSQQVHVAEVFLGGLLKPLSKINADTNPDYVQYEFMDGVRELLVDSVPSEYVLNVVDEVSKYVAKKVGLSLEDFAAVLRNPQEVEDSEIVEEIRYFTTFTAHILGLLGGEYEKMSKQLNLDDKPNQQQKLEANLLKDTTQQKKLLANQEHEQPKNYDYQYPNFPSNINQYETNLNQWLNNIIDSTWQMVDQILGIPKTSLLFAVRSNNNQRIIRAKKINLEKNNIALLIGVMPISDHESSIVLQVHSMEDKIYLPLGLEISILDSSGENLQKIIANHQDVWIKQEITGKWGEQFSIKFQLDNSIIVDKFVI
;
A
#
# COMPACT_ATOMS: atom_id res chain seq x y z
N MET A 1 20.75 2.72 -54.79
CA MET A 1 19.42 3.36 -54.66
C MET A 1 19.30 4.10 -53.33
N ILE A 2 19.70 3.49 -52.20
CA ILE A 2 19.70 4.17 -50.88
C ILE A 2 20.73 5.29 -50.77
N ASP A 3 21.92 5.15 -51.36
CA ASP A 3 22.97 6.19 -51.31
C ASP A 3 22.59 7.46 -52.07
N GLN A 4 21.81 7.33 -53.15
CA GLN A 4 21.26 8.48 -53.89
C GLN A 4 20.18 9.20 -53.07
N LEU A 5 19.35 8.45 -52.33
CA LEU A 5 18.35 9.01 -51.43
C LEU A 5 19.00 9.78 -50.27
N ILE A 6 20.03 9.20 -49.65
CA ILE A 6 20.78 9.86 -48.56
C ILE A 6 21.48 11.13 -49.08
N THR A 7 22.01 11.09 -50.29
CA THR A 7 22.65 12.25 -50.91
C THR A 7 21.63 13.36 -51.22
N ALA A 8 20.43 13.02 -51.69
CA ALA A 8 19.36 13.99 -51.93
C ALA A 8 18.84 14.60 -50.61
N LEU A 9 18.55 13.77 -49.60
CA LEU A 9 18.05 14.24 -48.29
C LEU A 9 19.08 15.10 -47.54
N SER A 10 20.37 14.84 -47.70
CA SER A 10 21.42 15.66 -47.09
C SER A 10 21.70 16.97 -47.84
N LYS A 11 21.62 16.99 -49.19
CA LYS A 11 21.97 18.18 -49.99
C LYS A 11 20.80 19.09 -50.33
N GLU A 12 19.61 18.54 -50.54
CA GLU A 12 18.44 19.33 -50.98
C GLU A 12 17.56 19.75 -49.81
N VAL A 13 17.58 18.99 -48.71
CA VAL A 13 16.74 19.23 -47.51
C VAL A 13 17.59 19.52 -46.26
N GLU A 14 18.93 19.52 -46.38
CA GLU A 14 19.90 19.80 -45.30
C GLU A 14 19.67 18.96 -44.02
N MET A 15 19.17 17.73 -44.15
CA MET A 15 18.89 16.88 -42.99
C MET A 15 20.18 16.31 -42.37
N SER A 16 20.23 16.28 -41.04
CA SER A 16 21.31 15.64 -40.30
C SER A 16 21.27 14.11 -40.47
N ALA A 17 22.39 13.43 -40.22
CA ALA A 17 22.47 11.97 -40.35
C ALA A 17 21.46 11.23 -39.45
N ALA A 18 21.11 11.80 -38.29
CA ALA A 18 20.10 11.25 -37.39
C ALA A 18 18.69 11.38 -37.99
N GLU A 19 18.35 12.54 -38.54
CA GLU A 19 17.03 12.77 -39.16
C GLU A 19 16.84 11.94 -40.43
N ILE A 20 17.92 11.71 -41.21
CA ILE A 20 17.88 10.81 -42.36
C ILE A 20 17.62 9.37 -41.90
N ALA A 21 18.29 8.92 -40.83
CA ALA A 21 18.07 7.58 -40.27
C ALA A 21 16.63 7.40 -39.76
N ASP A 22 16.11 8.39 -39.04
CA ASP A 22 14.73 8.37 -38.53
C ASP A 22 13.70 8.41 -39.67
N THR A 23 13.95 9.16 -40.72
CA THR A 23 13.05 9.27 -41.88
C THR A 23 13.00 7.97 -42.69
N ILE A 24 14.16 7.34 -42.91
CA ILE A 24 14.23 6.03 -43.58
C ILE A 24 13.57 4.96 -42.70
N TRP A 25 13.80 4.99 -41.38
CA TRP A 25 13.15 4.08 -40.44
C TRP A 25 11.63 4.25 -40.45
N LEU A 26 11.13 5.50 -40.43
CA LEU A 26 9.70 5.80 -40.47
C LEU A 26 9.06 5.33 -41.79
N ALA A 27 9.74 5.54 -42.93
CA ALA A 27 9.25 5.10 -44.23
C ALA A 27 9.12 3.57 -44.32
N LEU A 28 10.06 2.83 -43.72
CA LEU A 28 9.98 1.37 -43.62
C LEU A 28 8.82 0.92 -42.72
N GLN A 29 8.59 1.62 -41.62
CA GLN A 29 7.48 1.30 -40.71
C GLN A 29 6.10 1.64 -41.30
N ILE A 30 6.01 2.67 -42.14
CA ILE A 30 4.77 3.01 -42.86
C ILE A 30 4.42 1.93 -43.91
N GLN A 31 5.41 1.26 -44.51
CA GLN A 31 5.16 0.17 -45.47
C GLN A 31 4.72 -1.16 -44.81
N GLU A 32 5.02 -1.38 -43.53
CA GLU A 32 4.60 -2.58 -42.79
C GLU A 32 3.12 -2.54 -42.35
N PHE A 33 2.44 -1.39 -42.46
CA PHE A 33 1.01 -1.25 -42.25
C PHE A 33 0.34 -0.80 -43.56
N PRO A 34 -0.28 -1.70 -44.35
CA PRO A 34 -1.06 -1.26 -45.49
C PRO A 34 -2.29 -0.50 -44.97
N SER A 35 -2.25 0.82 -45.08
CA SER A 35 -3.38 1.70 -44.83
C SER A 35 -4.54 1.30 -45.75
N GLU A 36 -5.70 1.02 -45.16
CA GLU A 36 -6.98 0.92 -45.86
C GLU A 36 -7.16 2.13 -46.78
N SER A 37 -7.45 1.84 -48.04
CA SER A 37 -7.70 2.80 -49.10
C SER A 37 -8.84 3.75 -48.74
N VAL A 38 -8.54 5.05 -48.66
CA VAL A 38 -9.53 6.11 -48.83
C VAL A 38 -9.22 6.82 -50.14
N SER A 39 -10.11 6.64 -51.12
CA SER A 39 -10.08 7.42 -52.36
C SER A 39 -10.51 8.85 -52.08
N SER A 40 -9.67 9.83 -52.45
CA SER A 40 -10.15 11.10 -53.00
C SER A 40 -9.00 11.81 -53.69
N GLY A 41 -9.18 12.06 -54.98
CA GLY A 41 -8.25 12.86 -55.77
C GLY A 41 -8.29 14.32 -55.35
N PHE A 42 -7.12 14.93 -55.22
CA PHE A 42 -6.95 16.37 -55.31
C PHE A 42 -5.78 16.66 -56.25
N SER A 43 -6.12 17.33 -57.36
CA SER A 43 -5.19 17.87 -58.34
C SER A 43 -4.48 19.09 -57.75
N ILE A 44 -3.15 19.06 -57.74
CA ILE A 44 -2.31 20.20 -57.41
C ILE A 44 -2.23 21.08 -58.66
N LYS A 45 -2.73 22.31 -58.58
CA LYS A 45 -2.37 23.38 -59.52
C LYS A 45 -1.28 24.24 -58.90
N THR A 46 -0.16 24.28 -59.60
CA THR A 46 0.98 25.19 -59.46
C THR A 46 0.59 26.63 -59.79
N GLU A 47 1.09 27.59 -59.01
CA GLU A 47 1.24 28.98 -59.41
C GLU A 47 2.55 29.53 -58.84
N ASP A 48 3.57 29.58 -59.71
CA ASP A 48 4.68 30.54 -59.64
C ASP A 48 4.23 31.82 -60.36
N GLU A 49 4.38 32.98 -59.73
CA GLU A 49 5.16 34.12 -60.25
C GLU A 49 4.85 35.45 -59.52
N ARG A 50 5.93 36.03 -59.00
CA ARG A 50 6.35 37.45 -59.09
C ARG A 50 5.67 38.53 -58.22
N GLU A 51 6.48 39.00 -57.28
CA GLU A 51 7.00 40.39 -57.25
C GLU A 51 6.20 41.45 -58.01
N ASN A 52 5.47 42.32 -57.28
CA ASN A 52 5.68 43.77 -57.30
C ASN A 52 4.68 44.55 -56.44
N ARG A 53 5.19 45.64 -55.83
CA ARG A 53 4.51 46.82 -55.26
C ARG A 53 4.36 46.88 -53.73
N ASN A 54 5.49 47.10 -53.08
CA ASN A 54 5.60 48.15 -52.08
C ASN A 54 5.74 49.51 -52.79
N GLN A 55 4.81 50.45 -52.58
CA GLN A 55 5.04 51.89 -52.33
C GLN A 55 3.73 52.73 -52.42
N LEU A 56 3.63 53.71 -51.50
CA LEU A 56 2.64 54.81 -51.33
C LEU A 56 1.25 54.40 -50.80
N ASN A 57 0.64 55.01 -49.77
CA ASN A 57 0.87 56.24 -48.98
C ASN A 57 0.07 56.12 -47.66
N GLN A 58 0.65 56.48 -46.51
CA GLN A 58 0.32 57.69 -45.71
C GLN A 58 -1.10 58.25 -45.84
N GLN A 59 -1.79 58.36 -44.70
CA GLN A 59 -2.72 59.41 -44.22
C GLN A 59 -3.41 58.86 -42.95
N ILE A 60 -3.72 59.53 -41.83
CA ILE A 60 -3.58 60.87 -41.25
C ILE A 60 -3.86 60.67 -39.75
N LEU A 61 -3.16 61.39 -38.87
CA LEU A 61 -3.57 61.69 -37.49
C LEU A 61 -3.92 63.19 -37.40
N PRO A 62 -4.96 63.62 -36.69
CA PRO A 62 -5.02 64.96 -36.08
C PRO A 62 -4.74 64.84 -34.57
N LYS A 63 -3.73 65.51 -33.99
CA LYS A 63 -3.48 66.95 -33.68
C LYS A 63 -3.81 67.32 -32.22
N ASN A 64 -2.79 67.86 -31.56
CA ASN A 64 -2.65 68.22 -30.14
C ASN A 64 -3.23 69.61 -29.77
N SER A 65 -3.17 69.89 -28.45
CA SER A 65 -3.05 71.19 -27.73
C SER A 65 -4.36 71.95 -27.46
N GLU A 66 -4.64 72.57 -26.31
CA GLU A 66 -3.91 72.81 -25.05
C GLU A 66 -4.95 73.38 -24.06
N LEU A 67 -4.83 73.10 -22.75
CA LEU A 67 -5.27 74.03 -21.69
C LEU A 67 -4.68 73.57 -20.35
N GLY A 68 -3.66 74.30 -19.88
CA GLY A 68 -3.16 74.19 -18.52
C GLY A 68 -4.09 74.91 -17.54
N LYS A 69 -4.34 74.28 -16.38
CA LYS A 69 -4.10 74.82 -15.03
C LYS A 69 -4.64 73.84 -13.97
N ILE A 70 -3.68 73.38 -13.18
CA ILE A 70 -3.70 72.75 -11.85
C ILE A 70 -5.01 72.90 -11.06
N LEU A 71 -5.56 71.78 -10.58
CA LEU A 71 -5.74 71.46 -9.14
C LEU A 71 -6.26 70.01 -8.98
N ASN A 72 -5.83 69.39 -7.87
CA ASN A 72 -6.28 68.12 -7.28
C ASN A 72 -5.62 66.80 -7.73
N GLN A 73 -4.43 66.60 -7.15
CA GLN A 73 -3.97 65.38 -6.48
C GLN A 73 -4.66 64.07 -6.89
N SER A 74 -4.06 63.37 -7.85
CA SER A 74 -4.24 61.93 -8.00
C SER A 74 -3.26 61.20 -7.07
N PRO A 75 -3.70 60.21 -6.27
CA PRO A 75 -2.80 59.40 -5.47
C PRO A 75 -1.81 58.69 -6.39
N LYS A 76 -0.51 58.78 -6.05
CA LYS A 76 0.56 58.01 -6.68
C LYS A 76 0.13 56.55 -6.82
N GLU A 77 0.31 56.01 -8.01
CA GLU A 77 0.45 54.57 -8.23
C GLU A 77 1.27 53.98 -7.07
N PRO A 78 0.75 53.01 -6.31
CA PRO A 78 1.61 52.23 -5.43
C PRO A 78 2.48 51.38 -6.36
N LYS A 79 3.69 51.89 -6.66
CA LYS A 79 4.84 51.06 -6.93
C LYS A 79 4.92 50.09 -5.76
N ALA A 80 4.45 48.86 -5.96
CA ALA A 80 4.55 47.79 -4.98
C ALA A 80 6.04 47.48 -4.83
N GLY A 81 6.69 48.20 -3.90
CA GLY A 81 8.02 47.89 -3.43
C GLY A 81 7.99 46.47 -2.88
N ILE A 82 8.81 45.61 -3.46
CA ILE A 82 9.12 44.29 -2.93
C ILE A 82 9.90 44.56 -1.64
N TYR A 83 9.19 44.61 -0.51
CA TYR A 83 9.77 44.53 0.82
C TYR A 83 9.68 43.08 1.29
N PRO A 84 10.79 42.47 1.75
CA PRO A 84 10.71 41.18 2.43
C PRO A 84 9.88 41.39 3.71
N ARG A 85 8.80 40.62 3.83
CA ARG A 85 7.93 40.64 5.01
C ARG A 85 8.68 39.96 6.15
N ASN A 86 8.92 40.71 7.22
CA ASN A 86 9.50 40.25 8.48
C ASN A 86 8.91 38.90 8.90
N GLU A 87 9.79 37.92 9.02
CA GLU A 87 9.54 36.64 9.65
C GLU A 87 9.31 36.87 11.15
N GLN A 88 8.07 36.65 11.60
CA GLN A 88 7.83 36.37 13.00
C GLN A 88 8.40 34.97 13.28
N GLN A 89 9.40 34.94 14.15
CA GLN A 89 10.10 33.76 14.64
C GLN A 89 9.10 32.72 15.15
N THR A 90 8.83 31.73 14.31
CA THR A 90 8.50 30.37 14.75
C THR A 90 9.69 29.53 14.34
N SER A 91 10.25 28.76 15.27
CA SER A 91 11.43 27.92 15.08
C SER A 91 11.19 26.92 13.94
N LYS A 92 11.64 27.29 12.73
CA LYS A 92 11.68 26.44 11.55
C LYS A 92 12.85 25.46 11.75
N LEU A 93 12.53 24.18 11.89
CA LEU A 93 13.47 23.11 11.59
C LEU A 93 13.81 23.18 10.09
N SER A 94 15.10 23.16 9.79
CA SER A 94 15.74 23.25 8.47
C SER A 94 15.08 22.32 7.44
N ASN A 95 14.64 22.88 6.32
CA ASN A 95 13.92 22.17 5.26
C ASN A 95 14.70 22.25 3.94
N LEU A 96 15.49 21.22 3.63
CA LEU A 96 16.16 21.07 2.34
C LEU A 96 15.62 19.84 1.57
N SER A 97 14.96 20.11 0.45
CA SER A 97 14.43 19.11 -0.50
C SER A 97 15.42 18.91 -1.65
N PHE A 98 16.13 17.78 -1.68
CA PHE A 98 16.72 17.30 -2.91
C PHE A 98 15.78 16.27 -3.53
N LYS A 99 15.37 16.51 -4.78
CA LYS A 99 14.69 15.51 -5.61
C LYS A 99 15.73 14.49 -6.04
N VAL A 100 15.78 13.36 -5.35
CA VAL A 100 16.33 12.14 -5.95
C VAL A 100 15.49 11.83 -7.19
N PRO A 101 16.08 11.42 -8.33
CA PRO A 101 15.29 10.91 -9.45
C PRO A 101 14.43 9.76 -8.94
N ASP A 102 13.12 10.00 -8.78
CA ASP A 102 12.21 8.97 -8.33
C ASP A 102 12.13 7.89 -9.41
N ALA A 103 12.44 6.63 -9.06
CA ALA A 103 12.02 5.51 -9.88
C ALA A 103 10.50 5.58 -10.09
N PRO A 104 9.99 5.37 -11.31
CA PRO A 104 8.55 5.45 -11.59
C PRO A 104 7.80 4.50 -10.67
N SER A 105 6.83 5.01 -9.91
CA SER A 105 6.07 4.19 -8.95
C SER A 105 5.03 3.33 -9.67
N LEU A 106 4.52 3.81 -10.81
CA LEU A 106 3.76 3.03 -11.79
C LEU A 106 4.72 2.41 -12.82
N ARG A 107 4.93 1.09 -12.74
CA ARG A 107 5.84 0.36 -13.64
C ARG A 107 5.47 0.47 -15.12
N GLU A 108 4.18 0.39 -15.44
CA GLU A 108 3.69 0.37 -16.82
C GLU A 108 2.51 1.34 -17.04
N PRO A 109 2.75 2.66 -17.09
CA PRO A 109 1.69 3.66 -17.19
C PRO A 109 0.82 3.48 -18.43
N LEU A 110 1.43 3.16 -19.59
CA LEU A 110 0.70 2.96 -20.84
C LEU A 110 -0.16 1.69 -20.83
N THR A 111 0.33 0.60 -20.24
CA THR A 111 -0.45 -0.63 -20.09
C THR A 111 -1.65 -0.41 -19.17
N LEU A 112 -1.45 0.31 -18.06
CA LEU A 112 -2.53 0.71 -17.15
C LEU A 112 -3.58 1.60 -17.83
N ALA A 113 -3.14 2.56 -18.64
CA ALA A 113 -4.06 3.42 -19.37
C ALA A 113 -4.85 2.64 -20.44
N ARG A 114 -4.20 1.68 -21.13
CA ARG A 114 -4.88 0.74 -22.06
C ARG A 114 -5.88 -0.15 -21.34
N ALA A 115 -5.62 -0.55 -20.10
CA ALA A 115 -6.56 -1.34 -19.30
C ALA A 115 -7.89 -0.60 -19.06
N LEU A 116 -7.88 0.73 -19.03
CA LEU A 116 -9.07 1.58 -18.91
C LEU A 116 -9.80 1.85 -20.24
N LYS A 117 -9.26 1.40 -21.39
CA LYS A 117 -9.90 1.57 -22.71
C LYS A 117 -11.38 1.17 -22.77
N PRO A 118 -11.88 0.12 -22.07
CA PRO A 118 -13.30 -0.19 -22.02
C PRO A 118 -14.20 0.95 -21.53
N LEU A 119 -13.65 1.93 -20.80
CA LEU A 119 -14.38 3.10 -20.31
C LEU A 119 -14.36 4.27 -21.29
N MET A 120 -13.60 4.22 -22.40
CA MET A 120 -13.52 5.27 -23.42
C MET A 120 -14.77 5.32 -24.32
N ARG A 121 -15.95 5.35 -23.71
CA ARG A 121 -17.23 5.51 -24.39
C ARG A 121 -17.57 6.99 -24.51
N ARG A 122 -18.02 7.39 -25.70
CA ARG A 122 -18.55 8.73 -25.97
C ARG A 122 -20.07 8.72 -25.96
N VAL A 123 -20.68 9.76 -25.42
CA VAL A 123 -22.13 9.98 -25.40
C VAL A 123 -22.46 11.39 -25.87
N PRO A 124 -23.66 11.62 -26.42
CA PRO A 124 -24.12 12.97 -26.76
C PRO A 124 -24.10 13.88 -25.53
N SER A 125 -23.54 15.07 -25.69
CA SER A 125 -23.54 16.13 -24.70
C SER A 125 -24.96 16.67 -24.53
N GLY A 126 -25.40 16.79 -23.27
CA GLY A 126 -26.68 17.41 -22.93
C GLY A 126 -26.61 18.94 -22.78
N ARG A 127 -25.44 19.55 -22.96
CA ARG A 127 -25.22 20.99 -22.70
C ARG A 127 -24.79 21.76 -23.93
N GLU A 128 -24.10 21.10 -24.87
CA GLU A 128 -23.47 21.75 -26.00
C GLU A 128 -24.06 21.22 -27.30
N LEU A 129 -24.67 22.14 -28.05
CA LEU A 129 -25.26 21.91 -29.36
C LEU A 129 -24.40 22.64 -30.39
N VAL A 130 -23.99 21.91 -31.42
CA VAL A 130 -23.22 22.47 -32.55
C VAL A 130 -24.07 22.37 -33.80
N LEU A 131 -23.87 23.31 -34.72
CA LEU A 131 -24.53 23.31 -36.01
C LEU A 131 -24.17 22.03 -36.78
N ASP A 132 -25.19 21.27 -37.18
CA ASP A 132 -25.04 20.22 -38.17
C ASP A 132 -25.11 20.85 -39.55
N GLU A 133 -23.96 21.29 -40.05
CA GLU A 133 -23.85 22.01 -41.32
C GLU A 133 -24.48 21.21 -42.47
N ALA A 134 -24.19 19.91 -42.55
CA ALA A 134 -24.72 19.04 -43.60
C ALA A 134 -26.26 18.95 -43.55
N ALA A 135 -26.83 18.69 -42.37
CA ALA A 135 -28.28 18.61 -42.21
C ALA A 135 -28.97 19.96 -42.41
N THR A 136 -28.29 21.06 -42.03
CA THR A 136 -28.78 22.43 -42.25
C THR A 136 -28.82 22.77 -43.73
N ILE A 137 -27.74 22.50 -44.47
CA ILE A 137 -27.68 22.72 -45.93
C ILE A 137 -28.74 21.89 -46.63
N GLN A 138 -28.87 20.61 -46.26
CA GLN A 138 -29.86 19.71 -46.83
C GLN A 138 -31.29 20.24 -46.62
N ARG A 139 -31.62 20.67 -45.40
CA ARG A 139 -32.93 21.24 -45.09
C ARG A 139 -33.21 22.54 -45.83
N ILE A 140 -32.20 23.40 -45.98
CA ILE A 140 -32.32 24.63 -46.79
C ILE A 140 -32.61 24.27 -48.25
N ALA A 141 -31.90 23.28 -48.80
CA ALA A 141 -32.09 22.83 -50.17
C ALA A 141 -33.48 22.23 -50.42
N ASP A 142 -33.96 21.41 -49.47
CA ASP A 142 -35.21 20.65 -49.63
C ASP A 142 -36.46 21.49 -49.28
N GLU A 143 -36.40 22.33 -48.24
CA GLU A 143 -37.56 23.06 -47.70
C GLU A 143 -37.53 24.57 -48.00
N GLY A 144 -36.40 25.12 -48.44
CA GLY A 144 -36.20 26.57 -48.61
C GLY A 144 -36.15 27.35 -47.29
N LEU A 145 -36.11 26.66 -46.15
CA LEU A 145 -36.13 27.25 -44.80
C LEU A 145 -34.72 27.40 -44.23
N TRP A 146 -34.34 28.62 -43.89
CA TRP A 146 -33.03 28.96 -43.32
C TRP A 146 -33.01 28.81 -41.80
N ILE A 147 -33.26 27.58 -41.33
CA ILE A 147 -33.27 27.25 -39.90
C ILE A 147 -32.12 26.26 -39.62
N PRO A 148 -31.18 26.60 -38.71
CA PRO A 148 -30.07 25.73 -38.37
C PRO A 148 -30.54 24.43 -37.73
N VAL A 149 -30.04 23.30 -38.21
CA VAL A 149 -30.20 21.99 -37.57
C VAL A 149 -29.05 21.81 -36.60
N LEU A 150 -29.34 21.59 -35.33
CA LEU A 150 -28.33 21.41 -34.28
C LEU A 150 -28.18 19.94 -33.92
N LYS A 151 -26.95 19.51 -33.64
CA LYS A 151 -26.63 18.20 -33.07
C LYS A 151 -25.79 18.34 -31.80
N SER A 152 -25.98 17.43 -30.86
CA SER A 152 -25.15 17.35 -29.65
C SER A 152 -23.70 17.01 -30.00
N THR A 153 -22.74 17.65 -29.33
CA THR A 153 -21.33 17.24 -29.37
C THR A 153 -21.14 15.89 -28.67
N VAL A 154 -20.05 15.18 -28.94
CA VAL A 154 -19.73 13.90 -28.28
C VAL A 154 -18.67 14.09 -27.20
N GLU A 155 -18.99 13.74 -25.96
CA GLU A 155 -18.08 13.88 -24.82
C GLU A 155 -17.87 12.53 -24.12
N PRO A 156 -16.80 12.36 -23.31
CA PRO A 156 -16.63 11.17 -22.51
C PRO A 156 -17.83 10.98 -21.56
N TRP A 157 -18.30 9.75 -21.43
CA TRP A 157 -19.52 9.45 -20.69
C TRP A 157 -19.40 9.56 -19.17
N LEU A 158 -18.20 9.59 -18.60
CA LEU A 158 -17.98 9.66 -17.15
C LEU A 158 -17.14 10.87 -16.73
N ASP A 159 -17.50 11.43 -15.57
CA ASP A 159 -16.61 12.24 -14.73
C ASP A 159 -15.97 11.35 -13.66
N LEU A 160 -14.75 11.68 -13.25
CA LEU A 160 -14.05 10.96 -12.19
C LEU A 160 -13.81 11.87 -10.97
N GLU A 161 -14.32 11.43 -9.81
CA GLU A 161 -13.98 11.97 -8.50
C GLU A 161 -13.03 10.97 -7.81
N LEU A 162 -11.74 11.27 -7.79
CA LEU A 162 -10.69 10.48 -7.16
C LEU A 162 -10.57 10.87 -5.68
N VAL A 163 -11.07 10.04 -4.78
CA VAL A 163 -11.10 10.28 -3.33
C VAL A 163 -9.94 9.52 -2.68
N VAL A 164 -8.92 10.23 -2.20
CA VAL A 164 -7.71 9.67 -1.63
C VAL A 164 -7.80 9.72 -0.12
N ASP A 165 -7.61 8.57 0.54
CA ASP A 165 -7.46 8.51 2.00
C ASP A 165 -6.20 9.29 2.45
N GLU A 166 -6.37 10.25 3.37
CA GLU A 166 -5.27 11.06 3.91
C GLU A 166 -4.71 10.53 5.25
N ALA A 167 -4.89 9.24 5.53
CA ALA A 167 -4.26 8.57 6.66
C ALA A 167 -2.72 8.59 6.59
N ILE A 168 -2.07 8.43 7.75
CA ILE A 168 -0.60 8.41 7.89
C ILE A 168 0.04 7.32 7.00
N SER A 169 -0.58 6.14 6.95
CA SER A 169 -0.09 5.02 6.15
C SER A 169 -0.14 5.30 4.65
N MET A 170 -0.96 6.26 4.21
CA MET A 170 -1.09 6.66 2.81
C MET A 170 0.06 7.54 2.30
N GLN A 171 0.93 8.02 3.19
CA GLN A 171 2.05 8.86 2.81
C GLN A 171 3.08 8.12 1.93
N ILE A 172 3.25 6.81 2.13
CA ILE A 172 4.15 6.00 1.29
C ILE A 172 3.67 5.94 -0.16
N TRP A 173 2.36 6.08 -0.40
CA TRP A 173 1.71 5.95 -1.70
C TRP A 173 1.57 7.28 -2.46
N ARG A 174 1.98 8.40 -1.86
CA ARG A 174 1.75 9.75 -2.39
C ARG A 174 2.31 9.95 -3.80
N HIS A 175 3.48 9.37 -4.10
CA HIS A 175 4.07 9.44 -5.43
C HIS A 175 3.21 8.67 -6.45
N THR A 176 2.87 7.41 -6.14
CA THR A 176 1.98 6.56 -6.96
C THR A 176 0.65 7.22 -7.25
N ILE A 177 0.04 7.87 -6.26
CA ILE A 177 -1.23 8.59 -6.40
C ILE A 177 -1.10 9.78 -7.36
N ARG A 178 0.00 10.54 -7.29
CA ARG A 178 0.26 11.67 -8.19
C ARG A 178 0.49 11.22 -9.63
N GLU A 179 1.24 10.14 -9.84
CA GLU A 179 1.43 9.56 -11.18
C GLU A 179 0.09 9.05 -11.75
N TRP A 180 -0.71 8.38 -10.91
CA TRP A 180 -2.03 7.90 -11.29
C TRP A 180 -2.99 9.05 -11.65
N GLU A 181 -3.04 10.11 -10.84
CA GLU A 181 -3.81 11.32 -11.14
C GLU A 181 -3.40 11.93 -12.49
N ARG A 182 -2.10 12.08 -12.73
CA ARG A 182 -1.58 12.63 -14.00
C ARG A 182 -1.96 11.77 -15.18
N LEU A 183 -1.84 10.45 -15.05
CA LEU A 183 -2.25 9.49 -16.09
C LEU A 183 -3.72 9.67 -16.42
N LEU A 184 -4.60 9.69 -15.40
CA LEU A 184 -6.04 9.80 -15.59
C LEU A 184 -6.46 11.15 -16.22
N LYS A 185 -5.80 12.25 -15.85
CA LYS A 185 -6.04 13.58 -16.43
C LYS A 185 -5.63 13.68 -17.90
N ASN A 186 -4.53 13.03 -18.28
CA ASN A 186 -3.92 13.23 -19.59
C ASN A 186 -4.44 12.25 -20.67
N TYR A 187 -5.08 11.13 -20.29
CA TYR A 187 -5.47 10.08 -21.24
C TYR A 187 -6.86 10.28 -21.89
N GLY A 188 -7.62 11.31 -21.49
CA GLY A 188 -8.91 11.66 -22.11
C GLY A 188 -10.03 10.62 -21.94
N ILE A 189 -9.91 9.72 -20.94
CA ILE A 189 -10.91 8.68 -20.63
C ILE A 189 -12.15 9.30 -19.97
N PHE A 190 -11.93 10.32 -19.14
CA PHE A 190 -12.97 11.01 -18.39
C PHE A 190 -13.14 12.43 -18.93
N ARG A 191 -14.34 12.99 -18.74
CA ARG A 191 -14.63 14.37 -19.13
C ARG A 191 -13.95 15.36 -18.19
N ASP A 192 -13.97 15.07 -16.89
CA ASP A 192 -13.27 15.81 -15.86
C ASP A 192 -12.69 14.84 -14.82
N VAL A 193 -11.55 15.18 -14.24
CA VAL A 193 -10.88 14.39 -13.19
C VAL A 193 -10.54 15.31 -12.02
N ARG A 194 -11.20 15.06 -10.90
CA ARG A 194 -11.12 15.86 -9.68
C ARG A 194 -10.57 15.01 -8.55
N VAL A 195 -9.71 15.61 -7.73
CA VAL A 195 -9.10 14.94 -6.60
C VAL A 195 -9.66 15.49 -5.29
N TRP A 196 -9.93 14.57 -4.37
CA TRP A 196 -10.41 14.84 -3.03
C TRP A 196 -9.58 14.09 -2.00
N GLY A 197 -9.34 14.70 -0.85
CA GLY A 197 -8.85 14.02 0.34
C GLY A 197 -10.01 13.56 1.21
N LEU A 198 -9.98 12.31 1.69
CA LEU A 198 -10.86 11.78 2.72
C LEU A 198 -10.22 12.06 4.09
N ILE A 199 -10.93 12.83 4.91
CA ILE A 199 -10.44 13.30 6.22
C ILE A 199 -11.50 13.08 7.29
N THR A 200 -11.10 13.18 8.56
CA THR A 200 -12.00 13.22 9.71
C THR A 200 -11.97 14.60 10.35
N ASP A 201 -13.12 15.07 10.80
CA ASP A 201 -13.19 16.25 11.67
C ASP A 201 -12.88 15.90 13.14
N GLU A 202 -12.93 16.92 14.01
CA GLU A 202 -12.69 16.78 15.45
C GLU A 202 -13.72 15.88 16.16
N ASN A 203 -14.89 15.66 15.54
CA ASN A 203 -15.97 14.80 16.04
C ASN A 203 -15.94 13.38 15.42
N GLU A 204 -14.82 13.01 14.79
CA GLU A 204 -14.61 11.74 14.08
C GLU A 204 -15.59 11.50 12.91
N GLN A 205 -16.23 12.56 12.38
CA GLN A 205 -17.09 12.45 11.20
C GLN A 205 -16.26 12.49 9.92
N VAL A 206 -16.62 11.62 8.97
CA VAL A 206 -15.98 11.57 7.66
C VAL A 206 -16.36 12.79 6.83
N GLN A 207 -15.35 13.50 6.33
CA GLN A 207 -15.50 14.64 5.44
C GLN A 207 -14.58 14.48 4.22
N ILE A 208 -14.83 15.28 3.19
CA ILE A 208 -13.98 15.35 2.00
C ILE A 208 -13.44 16.76 1.80
N ARG A 209 -12.27 16.90 1.19
CA ARG A 209 -11.64 18.20 0.90
C ARG A 209 -11.09 18.23 -0.51
N ARG A 210 -11.20 19.35 -1.21
CA ARG A 210 -10.64 19.50 -2.57
C ARG A 210 -9.11 19.42 -2.53
N GLY A 211 -8.53 18.54 -3.34
CA GLY A 211 -7.10 18.26 -3.35
C GLY A 211 -6.62 17.44 -2.15
N ILE A 212 -5.31 17.17 -2.09
CA ILE A 212 -4.66 16.39 -1.03
C ILE A 212 -3.44 17.13 -0.44
N GLY A 213 -3.13 16.87 0.84
CA GLY A 213 -1.96 17.40 1.54
C GLY A 213 -1.86 18.93 1.56
N ALA A 214 -0.63 19.46 1.64
CA ALA A 214 -0.36 20.89 1.80
C ALA A 214 -1.04 21.82 0.76
N THR A 215 -1.24 21.36 -0.48
CA THR A 215 -1.93 22.14 -1.53
C THR A 215 -3.43 22.34 -1.26
N ALA A 216 -4.02 21.53 -0.39
CA ALA A 216 -5.43 21.57 -0.02
C ALA A 216 -5.70 22.32 1.30
N LYS A 217 -4.68 22.86 1.97
CA LYS A 217 -4.77 23.44 3.33
C LYS A 217 -5.83 24.53 3.49
N ASN A 218 -5.98 25.39 2.48
CA ASN A 218 -6.94 26.50 2.51
C ASN A 218 -8.33 26.10 1.99
N GLN A 219 -8.51 24.84 1.60
CA GLN A 219 -9.79 24.33 1.13
C GLN A 219 -10.65 23.94 2.33
N THR A 220 -11.89 24.43 2.32
CA THR A 220 -12.85 24.11 3.36
C THR A 220 -13.28 22.64 3.23
N PRO A 221 -13.31 21.88 4.33
CA PRO A 221 -13.93 20.57 4.33
C PRO A 221 -15.39 20.63 3.87
N ARG A 222 -15.84 19.56 3.22
CA ARG A 222 -17.15 19.43 2.57
C ARG A 222 -17.81 18.13 2.98
N SER A 223 -19.13 18.12 2.86
CA SER A 223 -19.91 16.91 3.05
C SER A 223 -19.65 15.91 1.91
N PRO A 224 -19.52 14.61 2.20
CA PRO A 224 -19.45 13.57 1.17
C PRO A 224 -20.63 13.58 0.17
N LYS A 225 -21.76 14.20 0.54
CA LYS A 225 -22.93 14.41 -0.33
C LYS A 225 -22.62 15.25 -1.58
N GLU A 226 -21.55 16.06 -1.57
CA GLU A 226 -21.16 16.88 -2.74
C GLU A 226 -20.78 16.04 -3.97
N LEU A 227 -20.37 14.77 -3.76
CA LEU A 227 -20.03 13.86 -4.85
C LEU A 227 -21.25 13.16 -5.45
N ILE A 228 -22.46 13.38 -4.93
CA ILE A 228 -23.68 12.82 -5.53
C ILE A 228 -24.01 13.59 -6.80
N ASP A 229 -24.16 12.87 -7.91
CA ASP A 229 -24.57 13.44 -9.19
C ASP A 229 -25.86 12.77 -9.68
N PRO A 230 -26.99 13.52 -9.74
CA PRO A 230 -28.26 12.99 -10.26
C PRO A 230 -28.18 12.48 -11.70
N SER A 231 -27.17 12.89 -12.48
CA SER A 231 -27.01 12.40 -13.86
C SER A 231 -26.53 10.95 -13.95
N GLY A 232 -26.00 10.39 -12.85
CA GLY A 232 -25.46 9.04 -12.79
C GLY A 232 -24.18 8.83 -13.59
N ARG A 233 -23.57 9.91 -14.12
CA ARG A 233 -22.34 9.87 -14.94
C ARG A 233 -21.07 10.10 -14.13
N ARG A 234 -21.17 10.16 -12.81
CA ARG A 234 -20.04 10.35 -11.91
C ARG A 234 -19.56 9.03 -11.35
N LEU A 235 -18.28 8.75 -11.57
CA LEU A 235 -17.56 7.63 -10.97
C LEU A 235 -16.77 8.13 -9.76
N VAL A 236 -16.91 7.45 -8.62
CA VAL A 236 -16.09 7.70 -7.42
C VAL A 236 -15.04 6.58 -7.29
N LEU A 237 -13.76 6.92 -7.34
CA LEU A 237 -12.67 5.98 -7.03
C LEU A 237 -12.04 6.34 -5.70
N VAL A 238 -12.21 5.48 -4.71
CA VAL A 238 -11.61 5.65 -3.38
C VAL A 238 -10.24 4.98 -3.37
N VAL A 239 -9.16 5.74 -3.21
CA VAL A 239 -7.79 5.23 -3.14
C VAL A 239 -7.38 5.12 -1.68
N SER A 240 -7.19 3.90 -1.19
CA SER A 240 -6.85 3.65 0.22
C SER A 240 -6.11 2.33 0.40
N ASP A 241 -5.36 2.22 1.50
CA ASP A 241 -4.85 0.96 2.02
C ASP A 241 -5.85 0.24 2.96
N CYS A 242 -6.96 0.90 3.30
CA CYS A 242 -7.99 0.47 4.23
C CYS A 242 -7.48 0.10 5.64
N VAL A 243 -6.34 0.69 6.07
CA VAL A 243 -5.72 0.38 7.37
C VAL A 243 -6.14 1.35 8.47
N SER A 244 -6.49 2.58 8.12
CA SER A 244 -6.73 3.66 9.07
C SER A 244 -7.87 3.37 10.06
N SER A 245 -7.88 4.09 11.19
CA SER A 245 -8.92 3.95 12.21
C SER A 245 -10.32 4.17 11.64
N LEU A 246 -10.46 5.10 10.70
CA LEU A 246 -11.69 5.41 9.97
C LEU A 246 -12.30 4.20 9.26
N TRP A 247 -11.44 3.36 8.67
CA TRP A 247 -11.86 2.10 8.06
C TRP A 247 -12.12 1.04 9.12
N ARG A 248 -11.24 0.95 10.13
CA ARG A 248 -11.32 -0.10 11.14
C ARG A 248 -12.54 0.03 12.04
N ASN A 249 -12.97 1.25 12.36
CA ASN A 249 -14.15 1.52 13.18
C ASN A 249 -15.46 1.52 12.36
N GLY A 250 -15.39 1.36 11.03
CA GLY A 250 -16.53 1.34 10.14
C GLY A 250 -17.11 2.72 9.79
N ALA A 251 -16.47 3.82 10.21
CA ALA A 251 -16.97 5.17 9.96
C ALA A 251 -17.03 5.53 8.46
N VAL A 252 -16.20 4.90 7.62
CA VAL A 252 -16.29 5.03 6.14
C VAL A 252 -17.55 4.38 5.56
N THR A 253 -18.10 3.33 6.18
CA THR A 253 -19.17 2.51 5.60
C THR A 253 -20.43 3.32 5.23
N PRO A 254 -20.96 4.22 6.08
CA PRO A 254 -22.09 5.08 5.71
C PRO A 254 -21.80 6.00 4.51
N VAL A 255 -20.56 6.44 4.34
CA VAL A 255 -20.16 7.25 3.19
C VAL A 255 -20.09 6.42 1.91
N LEU A 256 -19.58 5.18 1.99
CA LEU A 256 -19.62 4.25 0.87
C LEU A 256 -21.05 3.93 0.47
N GLU A 257 -21.94 3.72 1.45
CA GLU A 257 -23.36 3.48 1.19
C GLU A 257 -24.00 4.66 0.44
N LEU A 258 -23.73 5.89 0.92
CA LEU A 258 -24.23 7.12 0.32
C LEU A 258 -23.88 7.21 -1.16
N TRP A 259 -22.61 6.96 -1.52
CA TRP A 259 -22.16 6.97 -2.91
C TRP A 259 -22.68 5.78 -3.71
N ALA A 260 -22.70 4.58 -3.11
CA ALA A 260 -23.13 3.35 -3.76
C ALA A 260 -24.61 3.36 -4.17
N LYS A 261 -25.47 4.09 -3.43
CA LYS A 261 -26.90 4.23 -3.71
C LYS A 261 -27.20 5.03 -4.98
N GLN A 262 -26.33 5.99 -5.34
CA GLN A 262 -26.61 6.99 -6.38
C GLN A 262 -25.56 7.05 -7.49
N GLY A 263 -24.59 6.14 -7.51
CA GLY A 263 -23.55 6.13 -8.53
C GLY A 263 -22.74 4.85 -8.56
N SER A 264 -21.81 4.81 -9.51
CA SER A 264 -20.77 3.80 -9.57
C SER A 264 -19.58 4.21 -8.71
N MET A 265 -19.05 3.27 -7.95
CA MET A 265 -17.93 3.50 -7.05
C MET A 265 -17.06 2.24 -6.94
N ALA A 266 -15.77 2.42 -6.70
CA ALA A 266 -14.86 1.32 -6.40
C ALA A 266 -13.72 1.79 -5.49
N ILE A 267 -13.07 0.84 -4.81
CA ILE A 267 -11.85 1.08 -4.05
C ILE A 267 -10.65 0.62 -4.86
N VAL A 268 -9.72 1.54 -5.09
CA VAL A 268 -8.35 1.25 -5.54
C VAL A 268 -7.54 0.94 -4.29
N GLN A 269 -7.29 -0.34 -4.08
CA GLN A 269 -6.58 -0.82 -2.91
C GLN A 269 -5.07 -0.81 -3.18
N MET A 270 -4.34 -0.04 -2.37
CA MET A 270 -2.90 0.16 -2.55
C MET A 270 -2.06 -1.05 -2.11
N LEU A 271 -2.59 -1.86 -1.19
CA LEU A 271 -1.96 -3.08 -0.75
C LEU A 271 -2.29 -4.25 -1.68
N PRO A 272 -1.40 -5.24 -1.80
CA PRO A 272 -1.66 -6.47 -2.53
C PRO A 272 -2.76 -7.32 -1.88
N LYS A 273 -3.39 -8.20 -2.68
CA LYS A 273 -4.51 -9.03 -2.23
C LYS A 273 -4.23 -9.85 -0.97
N TRP A 274 -3.03 -10.43 -0.82
CA TRP A 274 -2.70 -11.27 0.34
C TRP A 274 -2.71 -10.51 1.67
N LEU A 275 -2.60 -9.17 1.65
CA LEU A 275 -2.67 -8.34 2.85
C LEU A 275 -4.08 -7.86 3.18
N TRP A 276 -5.06 -7.99 2.28
CA TRP A 276 -6.39 -7.38 2.44
C TRP A 276 -7.14 -7.85 3.68
N LYS A 277 -7.04 -9.15 4.02
CA LYS A 277 -7.66 -9.71 5.23
C LYS A 277 -7.10 -9.11 6.53
N ARG A 278 -5.93 -8.46 6.48
CA ARG A 278 -5.29 -7.75 7.60
C ARG A 278 -5.75 -6.29 7.73
N THR A 279 -6.41 -5.77 6.71
CA THR A 279 -6.98 -4.42 6.70
C THR A 279 -8.44 -4.45 7.19
N ALA A 280 -9.12 -3.31 7.18
CA ALA A 280 -10.55 -3.27 7.46
C ALA A 280 -11.38 -4.10 6.45
N LEU A 281 -10.88 -4.33 5.23
CA LEU A 281 -11.55 -5.19 4.24
C LEU A 281 -11.75 -6.61 4.76
N GLY A 282 -10.88 -7.10 5.63
CA GLY A 282 -11.05 -8.42 6.24
C GLY A 282 -12.28 -8.55 7.14
N ARG A 283 -12.96 -7.45 7.50
CA ARG A 283 -14.23 -7.47 8.26
C ARG A 283 -15.45 -7.49 7.35
N ALA A 284 -15.28 -7.20 6.07
CA ALA A 284 -16.32 -7.28 5.05
C ALA A 284 -16.30 -8.65 4.38
N SER A 285 -17.45 -9.08 3.84
CA SER A 285 -17.56 -10.35 3.12
C SER A 285 -16.96 -10.21 1.72
N GLU A 286 -16.08 -11.12 1.33
CA GLU A 286 -15.42 -11.08 0.02
C GLU A 286 -16.34 -11.67 -1.05
N VAL A 287 -16.56 -10.92 -2.14
CA VAL A 287 -17.51 -11.30 -3.19
C VAL A 287 -16.93 -11.10 -4.58
N ARG A 288 -17.52 -11.78 -5.56
CA ARG A 288 -17.44 -11.40 -6.96
C ARG A 288 -18.63 -10.52 -7.31
N LEU A 289 -18.36 -9.42 -8.01
CA LEU A 289 -19.36 -8.46 -8.44
C LEU A 289 -19.44 -8.42 -9.96
N ARG A 290 -20.65 -8.20 -10.46
CA ARG A 290 -20.93 -8.09 -11.90
C ARG A 290 -22.01 -7.06 -12.18
N GLY A 291 -21.79 -6.29 -13.24
CA GLY A 291 -22.76 -5.37 -13.82
C GLY A 291 -23.30 -5.89 -15.14
N LEU A 292 -24.62 -5.73 -15.35
CA LEU A 292 -25.28 -6.10 -16.61
C LEU A 292 -25.39 -4.93 -17.59
N THR A 293 -25.27 -3.70 -17.09
CA THR A 293 -25.37 -2.48 -17.89
C THR A 293 -24.20 -1.54 -17.60
N PRO A 294 -23.79 -0.72 -18.58
CA PRO A 294 -22.71 0.24 -18.38
C PRO A 294 -23.06 1.26 -17.30
N GLY A 295 -22.15 1.47 -16.33
CA GLY A 295 -22.33 2.48 -15.29
C GLY A 295 -23.40 2.13 -14.27
N VAL A 296 -23.68 0.84 -14.08
CA VAL A 296 -24.63 0.38 -13.07
C VAL A 296 -24.23 0.87 -11.68
N PHE A 297 -25.21 1.30 -10.90
CA PHE A 297 -24.98 1.72 -9.52
C PHE A 297 -24.57 0.53 -8.68
N ASN A 298 -23.72 0.76 -7.68
CA ASN A 298 -23.14 -0.31 -6.89
C ASN A 298 -24.19 -1.22 -6.22
N GLN A 299 -25.28 -0.66 -5.70
CA GLN A 299 -26.33 -1.48 -5.05
C GLN A 299 -27.08 -2.39 -6.02
N LYS A 300 -27.06 -2.09 -7.32
CA LYS A 300 -27.64 -2.92 -8.38
C LYS A 300 -26.65 -3.94 -8.95
N LEU A 301 -25.41 -4.02 -8.43
CA LEU A 301 -24.48 -5.07 -8.80
C LEU A 301 -24.98 -6.43 -8.30
N ILE A 302 -24.74 -7.45 -9.12
CA ILE A 302 -24.95 -8.84 -8.74
C ILE A 302 -23.72 -9.27 -7.95
N ALA A 303 -23.95 -9.76 -6.73
CA ALA A 303 -22.90 -10.32 -5.89
C ALA A 303 -22.95 -11.85 -5.93
N LYS A 304 -21.79 -12.49 -5.78
CA LYS A 304 -21.65 -13.92 -5.59
C LYS A 304 -20.53 -14.21 -4.60
N GLU A 305 -20.76 -15.11 -3.66
CA GLU A 305 -19.78 -15.55 -2.68
C GLU A 305 -18.49 -16.05 -3.33
N VAL A 306 -17.35 -15.70 -2.73
CA VAL A 306 -16.03 -16.26 -3.09
C VAL A 306 -15.69 -17.46 -2.20
N SER A 307 -16.27 -17.54 -1.01
CA SER A 307 -16.01 -18.53 0.01
C SER A 307 -17.32 -19.19 0.43
N LEU A 308 -17.32 -20.52 0.60
CA LEU A 308 -18.45 -21.27 1.16
C LEU A 308 -18.72 -20.94 2.64
N TRP A 309 -17.80 -20.21 3.28
CA TRP A 309 -17.83 -19.83 4.70
C TRP A 309 -18.40 -18.43 4.97
N ASP A 310 -18.63 -17.65 3.90
CA ASP A 310 -19.13 -16.28 4.00
C ASP A 310 -20.62 -16.28 3.64
N GLU A 311 -21.53 -16.23 4.63
CA GLU A 311 -22.95 -15.99 4.33
C GLU A 311 -23.14 -14.55 3.84
N LEU A 312 -23.64 -14.37 2.62
CA LEU A 312 -24.04 -13.07 2.11
C LEU A 312 -25.45 -12.70 2.54
N GLU A 313 -25.52 -11.64 3.33
CA GLU A 313 -26.73 -10.82 3.41
C GLU A 313 -26.80 -9.93 2.15
N GLU A 314 -27.32 -10.47 1.05
CA GLU A 314 -27.34 -9.80 -0.26
C GLU A 314 -28.09 -8.46 -0.26
N GLU A 315 -29.04 -8.27 0.66
CA GLU A 315 -29.98 -7.13 0.69
C GLU A 315 -29.55 -5.97 1.59
N THR A 316 -28.68 -6.18 2.59
CA THR A 316 -28.42 -5.19 3.66
C THR A 316 -27.03 -4.55 3.59
N GLY A 317 -26.15 -5.01 2.70
CA GLY A 317 -24.75 -4.56 2.63
C GLY A 317 -24.42 -3.61 1.48
N VAL A 318 -23.32 -2.86 1.64
CA VAL A 318 -22.78 -1.99 0.58
C VAL A 318 -21.86 -2.79 -0.33
N LYS A 319 -22.25 -2.98 -1.58
CA LYS A 319 -21.45 -3.69 -2.60
C LYS A 319 -20.38 -2.78 -3.17
N VAL A 320 -19.12 -3.13 -3.04
CA VAL A 320 -18.00 -2.28 -3.49
C VAL A 320 -16.96 -3.12 -4.25
N PRO A 321 -16.77 -2.88 -5.57
CA PRO A 321 -15.63 -3.42 -6.29
C PRO A 321 -14.32 -2.95 -5.69
N VAL A 322 -13.35 -3.85 -5.58
CA VAL A 322 -12.01 -3.55 -5.04
C VAL A 322 -10.95 -4.17 -5.95
N PHE A 323 -9.97 -3.38 -6.35
CA PHE A 323 -8.89 -3.82 -7.25
C PHE A 323 -7.57 -3.09 -6.93
N THR A 324 -6.44 -3.71 -7.32
CA THR A 324 -5.09 -3.12 -7.23
C THR A 324 -4.72 -2.41 -8.54
N LEU A 325 -3.64 -1.62 -8.51
CA LEU A 325 -3.08 -0.92 -9.70
C LEU A 325 -2.29 -1.86 -10.64
N GLU A 326 -2.74 -3.11 -10.79
CA GLU A 326 -2.22 -4.06 -11.77
C GLU A 326 -3.07 -3.98 -13.06
N PRO A 327 -2.47 -3.97 -14.27
CA PRO A 327 -3.21 -3.76 -15.51
C PRO A 327 -4.36 -4.75 -15.75
N ASP A 328 -4.18 -6.03 -15.39
CA ASP A 328 -5.21 -7.06 -15.54
C ASP A 328 -6.40 -6.86 -14.59
N LYS A 329 -6.13 -6.42 -13.35
CA LYS A 329 -7.16 -6.09 -12.35
C LYS A 329 -7.94 -4.85 -12.75
N VAL A 330 -7.24 -3.79 -13.18
CA VAL A 330 -7.85 -2.57 -13.72
C VAL A 330 -8.70 -2.89 -14.95
N ALA A 331 -8.19 -3.70 -15.87
CA ALA A 331 -8.93 -4.10 -17.08
C ALA A 331 -10.20 -4.87 -16.74
N THR A 332 -10.12 -5.84 -15.82
CA THR A 332 -11.27 -6.65 -15.39
C THR A 332 -12.36 -5.76 -14.79
N TRP A 333 -11.99 -4.85 -13.90
CA TRP A 333 -12.93 -3.91 -13.31
C TRP A 333 -13.52 -2.93 -14.36
N ALA A 334 -12.69 -2.35 -15.22
CA ALA A 334 -13.13 -1.43 -16.28
C ALA A 334 -14.11 -2.10 -17.26
N GLN A 335 -13.86 -3.37 -17.59
CA GLN A 335 -14.75 -4.17 -18.43
C GLN A 335 -16.10 -4.45 -17.73
N MET A 336 -16.08 -4.81 -16.45
CA MET A 336 -17.31 -4.98 -15.65
C MET A 336 -18.11 -3.68 -15.62
N LEU A 337 -17.48 -2.54 -15.33
CA LEU A 337 -18.15 -1.24 -15.27
C LEU A 337 -18.69 -0.79 -16.64
N SER A 338 -18.01 -1.16 -17.72
CA SER A 338 -18.49 -0.93 -19.09
C SER A 338 -19.70 -1.80 -19.49
N GLY A 339 -20.19 -2.67 -18.59
CA GLY A 339 -21.37 -3.50 -18.80
C GLY A 339 -21.10 -4.80 -19.56
N LYS A 340 -19.86 -5.29 -19.60
CA LYS A 340 -19.57 -6.61 -20.17
C LYS A 340 -20.09 -7.71 -19.22
N GLY A 341 -21.34 -8.12 -19.42
CA GLY A 341 -22.09 -9.00 -18.50
C GLY A 341 -21.55 -10.42 -18.27
N SER A 342 -20.43 -10.83 -18.88
CA SER A 342 -19.72 -12.08 -18.55
C SER A 342 -18.58 -11.87 -17.55
N ILE A 343 -18.17 -10.63 -17.30
CA ILE A 343 -16.98 -10.30 -16.51
C ILE A 343 -17.36 -10.14 -15.03
N TRP A 344 -16.64 -10.85 -14.18
CA TRP A 344 -16.71 -10.74 -12.74
C TRP A 344 -15.46 -10.03 -12.22
N THR A 345 -15.66 -9.06 -11.33
CA THR A 345 -14.56 -8.41 -10.61
C THR A 345 -14.60 -8.80 -9.13
N LEU A 346 -13.46 -8.71 -8.45
CA LEU A 346 -13.40 -8.84 -7.02
C LEU A 346 -14.03 -7.61 -6.34
N GLY A 347 -14.65 -7.83 -5.18
CA GLY A 347 -15.22 -6.78 -4.36
C GLY A 347 -15.54 -7.26 -2.95
N TYR A 348 -16.14 -6.37 -2.18
CA TYR A 348 -16.57 -6.63 -0.80
C TYR A 348 -17.99 -6.15 -0.57
N VAL A 349 -18.68 -6.80 0.36
CA VAL A 349 -19.95 -6.35 0.92
C VAL A 349 -19.72 -5.86 2.35
N PHE A 350 -19.85 -4.56 2.57
CA PHE A 350 -19.70 -3.94 3.90
C PHE A 350 -21.04 -3.95 4.64
N LYS A 351 -21.07 -4.48 5.86
CA LYS A 351 -22.26 -4.48 6.72
C LYS A 351 -22.43 -3.11 7.39
N LEU A 352 -23.66 -2.56 7.37
CA LEU A 352 -23.96 -1.27 8.01
C LEU A 352 -24.07 -1.36 9.55
N ASP A 353 -24.59 -2.46 10.08
CA ASP A 353 -24.96 -2.59 11.50
C ASP A 353 -24.03 -3.49 12.32
N ALA A 354 -22.79 -3.76 11.85
CA ALA A 354 -21.85 -4.55 12.62
C ALA A 354 -21.54 -3.83 13.96
N PRO A 355 -21.82 -4.43 15.14
CA PRO A 355 -21.67 -3.75 16.41
C PRO A 355 -20.19 -3.44 16.68
N VAL A 356 -19.80 -2.18 16.43
CA VAL A 356 -18.44 -1.63 16.58
C VAL A 356 -17.89 -1.81 18.01
N LYS A 357 -18.75 -2.08 19.01
CA LYS A 357 -18.37 -2.15 20.43
C LYS A 357 -17.88 -3.51 20.91
N LYS A 358 -18.33 -4.65 20.37
CA LYS A 358 -17.97 -5.99 20.90
C LYS A 358 -16.70 -6.60 20.29
N GLU A 359 -16.33 -6.22 19.07
CA GLU A 359 -15.12 -6.73 18.40
C GLU A 359 -13.85 -5.90 18.66
N ARG A 360 -13.95 -4.79 19.40
CA ARG A 360 -12.79 -3.96 19.79
C ARG A 360 -11.73 -4.74 20.57
N GLU A 361 -12.12 -5.80 21.27
CA GLU A 361 -11.22 -6.60 22.11
C GLU A 361 -10.62 -7.84 21.42
N LEU A 362 -11.28 -8.40 20.39
CA LEU A 362 -10.85 -9.67 19.79
C LEU A 362 -9.80 -9.52 18.67
N PHE A 363 -9.70 -8.34 18.05
CA PHE A 363 -8.85 -8.13 16.86
C PHE A 363 -7.89 -6.93 16.97
N ASN A 364 -7.90 -6.21 18.08
CA ASN A 364 -6.84 -5.27 18.40
C ASN A 364 -5.83 -6.00 19.26
N LEU A 365 -4.80 -6.56 18.64
CA LEU A 365 -3.52 -6.57 19.32
C LEU A 365 -3.26 -5.12 19.74
N ASN A 366 -3.34 -4.84 21.03
CA ASN A 366 -2.86 -3.59 21.57
C ASN A 366 -1.36 -3.66 21.36
N HIS A 367 -0.89 -3.27 20.17
CA HIS A 367 0.52 -3.37 19.83
C HIS A 367 1.35 -2.70 20.91
N SER A 368 0.85 -1.62 21.52
CA SER A 368 1.38 -0.95 22.71
C SER A 368 1.79 -1.86 23.87
N GLU A 369 1.20 -3.04 24.03
CA GLU A 369 1.48 -3.99 25.11
C GLU A 369 2.44 -5.12 24.69
N LEU A 370 2.78 -5.23 23.41
CA LEU A 370 3.71 -6.25 22.92
C LEU A 370 5.16 -5.88 23.23
N SER A 371 5.92 -6.86 23.74
CA SER A 371 7.38 -6.74 23.88
C SER A 371 8.06 -6.61 22.52
N ALA A 372 9.31 -6.14 22.51
CA ALA A 372 10.10 -6.02 21.28
C ALA A 372 10.24 -7.35 20.54
N GLU A 373 10.51 -8.43 21.28
CA GLU A 373 10.66 -9.80 20.77
C GLU A 373 9.36 -10.30 20.13
N GLN A 374 8.23 -10.07 20.81
CA GLN A 374 6.91 -10.46 20.30
C GLN A 374 6.57 -9.71 19.01
N ARG A 375 6.93 -8.43 18.90
CA ARG A 375 6.72 -7.62 17.68
C ARG A 375 7.57 -8.13 16.53
N VAL A 376 8.86 -8.37 16.77
CA VAL A 376 9.79 -8.89 15.75
C VAL A 376 9.33 -10.27 15.30
N GLN A 377 8.89 -11.15 16.22
CA GLN A 377 8.43 -12.48 15.86
C GLN A 377 7.10 -12.45 15.08
N ALA A 378 6.13 -11.64 15.52
CA ALA A 378 4.87 -11.46 14.79
C ALA A 378 5.11 -10.89 13.37
N PHE A 379 6.06 -9.96 13.24
CA PHE A 379 6.49 -9.47 11.94
C PHE A 379 7.16 -10.58 11.11
N ARG A 380 8.10 -11.34 11.67
CA ARG A 380 8.81 -12.42 10.96
C ARG A 380 7.87 -13.50 10.40
N VAL A 381 6.81 -13.84 11.14
CA VAL A 381 5.80 -14.83 10.73
C VAL A 381 4.93 -14.31 9.58
N THR A 382 4.66 -13.00 9.54
CA THR A 382 3.65 -12.42 8.63
C THR A 382 4.22 -11.64 7.45
N ALA A 383 5.49 -11.26 7.51
CA ALA A 383 6.15 -10.44 6.50
C ALA A 383 6.83 -11.30 5.43
N SER A 384 6.79 -10.81 4.18
CA SER A 384 7.52 -11.43 3.09
C SER A 384 9.03 -11.50 3.37
N PRO A 385 9.78 -12.45 2.78
CA PRO A 385 11.22 -12.50 2.91
C PRO A 385 11.91 -11.17 2.53
N MET A 386 11.39 -10.47 1.51
CA MET A 386 11.92 -9.17 1.08
C MET A 386 11.65 -8.06 2.10
N ALA A 387 10.46 -8.02 2.71
CA ALA A 387 10.17 -7.08 3.79
C ALA A 387 11.01 -7.35 5.04
N ARG A 388 11.30 -8.61 5.36
CA ARG A 388 12.23 -8.99 6.45
C ARG A 388 13.65 -8.49 6.18
N LYS A 389 14.17 -8.69 4.97
CA LYS A 389 15.48 -8.15 4.55
C LYS A 389 15.50 -6.62 4.66
N LEU A 390 14.47 -5.96 4.13
CA LEU A 390 14.35 -4.50 4.22
C LEU A 390 14.30 -4.01 5.67
N ALA A 391 13.55 -4.67 6.56
CA ALA A 391 13.51 -4.32 7.98
C ALA A 391 14.89 -4.42 8.64
N GLY A 392 15.65 -5.47 8.33
CA GLY A 392 17.04 -5.62 8.78
C GLY A 392 17.95 -4.49 8.30
N LEU A 393 17.94 -4.19 7.00
CA LEU A 393 18.74 -3.08 6.45
C LEU A 393 18.33 -1.71 7.00
N LEU A 394 17.03 -1.49 7.24
CA LEU A 394 16.54 -0.26 7.87
C LEU A 394 16.95 -0.17 9.35
N ALA A 395 17.07 -1.29 10.06
CA ALA A 395 17.59 -1.32 11.41
C ALA A 395 19.07 -0.92 11.48
N SER A 396 19.82 -1.17 10.40
CA SER A 396 21.20 -0.71 10.21
C SER A 396 21.32 0.76 9.81
N ALA A 397 20.23 1.42 9.41
CA ALA A 397 20.28 2.81 8.97
C ALA A 397 20.35 3.77 10.18
N PRO A 398 21.24 4.78 10.15
CA PRO A 398 21.30 5.79 11.20
C PRO A 398 19.97 6.55 11.36
N VAL A 399 19.35 6.93 10.25
CA VAL A 399 18.08 7.65 10.19
C VAL A 399 17.13 6.93 9.23
N ILE A 400 15.85 6.84 9.62
CA ILE A 400 14.82 6.19 8.79
C ILE A 400 13.85 7.25 8.28
N SER A 401 13.84 7.45 6.96
CA SER A 401 12.91 8.31 6.24
C SER A 401 12.60 7.69 4.87
N LEU A 402 11.52 8.11 4.22
CA LEU A 402 11.17 7.55 2.91
C LEU A 402 12.27 7.73 1.84
N PRO A 403 13.02 8.85 1.78
CA PRO A 403 14.17 8.98 0.90
C PRO A 403 15.26 7.93 1.17
N ILE A 404 15.56 7.65 2.45
CA ILE A 404 16.55 6.62 2.82
C ILE A 404 16.04 5.22 2.48
N VAL A 405 14.73 4.95 2.67
CA VAL A 405 14.12 3.69 2.25
C VAL A 405 14.26 3.50 0.73
N ARG A 406 14.03 4.55 -0.07
CA ARG A 406 14.21 4.51 -1.52
C ARG A 406 15.67 4.26 -1.89
N LEU A 407 16.60 4.97 -1.25
CA LEU A 407 18.04 4.78 -1.43
C LEU A 407 18.44 3.31 -1.20
N ILE A 408 18.08 2.73 -0.04
CA ILE A 408 18.41 1.34 0.30
C ILE A 408 17.80 0.35 -0.69
N ARG A 409 16.59 0.63 -1.19
CA ARG A 409 15.97 -0.19 -2.25
C ARG A 409 16.74 -0.12 -3.56
N GLU A 410 17.18 1.07 -3.97
CA GLU A 410 17.88 1.26 -5.24
C GLU A 410 19.32 0.70 -5.21
N SER A 411 20.02 0.86 -4.09
CA SER A 411 21.42 0.42 -3.96
C SER A 411 21.54 -1.05 -3.53
N LEU A 412 20.73 -1.53 -2.57
CA LEU A 412 20.93 -2.82 -1.91
C LEU A 412 19.81 -3.85 -2.16
N LEU A 413 18.59 -3.42 -2.51
CA LEU A 413 17.43 -4.33 -2.68
C LEU A 413 16.62 -4.01 -3.96
N LYS A 414 17.24 -4.16 -5.14
CA LYS A 414 16.65 -3.75 -6.43
C LYS A 414 15.29 -4.39 -6.75
N ASP A 415 15.06 -5.61 -6.28
CA ASP A 415 13.79 -6.32 -6.47
C ASP A 415 12.68 -5.85 -5.50
N SER A 416 13.02 -5.01 -4.51
CA SER A 416 12.08 -4.55 -3.51
C SER A 416 11.06 -3.56 -4.08
N GLN A 417 9.79 -3.88 -3.90
CA GLN A 417 8.64 -3.06 -4.28
C GLN A 417 8.10 -2.22 -3.11
N GLN A 418 7.25 -1.25 -3.45
CA GLN A 418 6.56 -0.38 -2.48
C GLN A 418 5.69 -1.17 -1.49
N VAL A 419 5.18 -2.34 -1.89
CA VAL A 419 4.47 -3.26 -1.00
C VAL A 419 5.33 -3.76 0.15
N HIS A 420 6.62 -4.03 -0.07
CA HIS A 420 7.50 -4.47 1.02
C HIS A 420 7.78 -3.33 2.01
N VAL A 421 7.86 -2.09 1.50
CA VAL A 421 7.91 -0.90 2.36
C VAL A 421 6.65 -0.83 3.21
N ALA A 422 5.47 -1.02 2.60
CA ALA A 422 4.21 -1.05 3.32
C ALA A 422 4.18 -2.14 4.40
N GLU A 423 4.67 -3.35 4.11
CA GLU A 423 4.75 -4.44 5.09
C GLU A 423 5.59 -4.05 6.32
N VAL A 424 6.75 -3.42 6.15
CA VAL A 424 7.59 -2.96 7.26
C VAL A 424 6.89 -1.85 8.07
N PHE A 425 6.36 -0.84 7.37
CA PHE A 425 5.75 0.34 8.00
C PHE A 425 4.43 0.02 8.71
N LEU A 426 3.68 -0.96 8.19
CA LEU A 426 2.43 -1.43 8.77
C LEU A 426 2.62 -2.63 9.72
N GLY A 427 3.84 -3.18 9.78
CA GLY A 427 4.20 -4.34 10.61
C GLY A 427 4.27 -4.06 12.11
N GLY A 428 4.08 -2.81 12.53
CA GLY A 428 4.11 -2.42 13.95
C GLY A 428 5.52 -2.31 14.53
N LEU A 429 6.54 -2.21 13.68
CA LEU A 429 7.95 -2.07 14.05
C LEU A 429 8.37 -0.60 14.24
N LEU A 430 7.74 0.32 13.52
CA LEU A 430 8.15 1.73 13.42
C LEU A 430 7.10 2.67 14.02
N LYS A 431 7.56 3.77 14.62
CA LYS A 431 6.77 4.93 15.07
C LYS A 431 7.34 6.21 14.45
N PRO A 432 6.51 7.18 14.05
CA PRO A 432 7.02 8.47 13.63
C PRO A 432 7.52 9.28 14.84
N LEU A 433 8.65 9.99 14.70
CA LEU A 433 9.24 10.81 15.77
C LEU A 433 8.45 12.10 16.02
N SER A 434 7.87 12.66 14.96
CA SER A 434 7.03 13.86 15.02
C SER A 434 5.58 13.51 14.69
N LYS A 435 4.63 14.27 15.25
CA LYS A 435 3.22 14.16 14.83
C LYS A 435 3.11 14.41 13.33
N ILE A 436 2.48 13.48 12.63
CA ILE A 436 2.21 13.59 11.21
C ILE A 436 0.85 14.26 11.05
N ASN A 437 0.84 15.41 10.40
CA ASN A 437 -0.37 16.10 10.02
C ASN A 437 -0.54 15.98 8.50
N ALA A 438 -1.70 16.35 7.97
CA ALA A 438 -1.95 16.36 6.53
C ALA A 438 -0.95 17.24 5.74
N ASP A 439 -0.36 18.23 6.41
CA ASP A 439 0.61 19.17 5.86
C ASP A 439 2.05 18.63 5.82
N THR A 440 2.34 17.56 6.57
CA THR A 440 3.70 17.03 6.69
C THR A 440 4.12 16.40 5.36
N ASN A 441 5.23 16.87 4.80
CA ASN A 441 5.83 16.22 3.63
C ASN A 441 6.31 14.83 4.04
N PRO A 442 5.86 13.75 3.36
CA PRO A 442 6.27 12.38 3.69
C PRO A 442 7.76 12.17 3.73
N ASP A 443 8.49 12.87 2.85
CA ASP A 443 9.93 12.70 2.73
C ASP A 443 10.70 13.31 3.93
N TYR A 444 10.04 14.14 4.74
CA TYR A 444 10.62 14.75 5.94
C TYR A 444 10.22 14.02 7.22
N VAL A 445 9.31 13.06 7.13
CA VAL A 445 8.92 12.26 8.30
C VAL A 445 10.07 11.34 8.65
N GLN A 446 10.59 11.50 9.86
CA GLN A 446 11.54 10.57 10.46
C GLN A 446 10.80 9.52 11.27
N TYR A 447 11.26 8.29 11.15
CA TYR A 447 10.74 7.12 11.84
C TYR A 447 11.81 6.56 12.78
N GLU A 448 11.35 6.01 13.88
CA GLU A 448 12.15 5.27 14.84
C GLU A 448 11.55 3.88 15.03
N PHE A 449 12.38 2.91 15.35
CA PHE A 449 11.88 1.61 15.79
C PHE A 449 11.21 1.75 17.15
N MET A 450 10.22 0.90 17.41
CA MET A 450 9.75 0.70 18.77
C MET A 450 10.91 0.22 19.64
N ASP A 451 10.91 0.60 20.91
CA ASP A 451 12.01 0.37 21.84
C ASP A 451 12.40 -1.13 21.88
N GLY A 452 13.69 -1.45 21.72
CA GLY A 452 14.24 -2.82 21.70
C GLY A 452 14.14 -3.57 20.36
N VAL A 453 13.36 -3.08 19.39
CA VAL A 453 13.16 -3.77 18.10
C VAL A 453 14.37 -3.64 17.18
N ARG A 454 15.07 -2.49 17.23
CA ARG A 454 16.22 -2.22 16.36
C ARG A 454 17.35 -3.21 16.64
N GLU A 455 17.65 -3.43 17.91
CA GLU A 455 18.73 -4.28 18.41
C GLU A 455 18.51 -5.73 17.97
N LEU A 456 17.29 -6.25 18.14
CA LEU A 456 16.91 -7.61 17.72
C LEU A 456 16.97 -7.83 16.21
N LEU A 457 16.71 -6.78 15.41
CA LEU A 457 16.80 -6.85 13.96
C LEU A 457 18.25 -6.77 13.49
N VAL A 458 19.06 -5.84 14.04
CA VAL A 458 20.49 -5.70 13.70
C VAL A 458 21.27 -6.97 14.04
N ASP A 459 20.99 -7.61 15.17
CA ASP A 459 21.65 -8.87 15.57
C ASP A 459 21.45 -10.00 14.54
N SER A 460 20.36 -9.95 13.77
CA SER A 460 20.08 -10.92 12.70
C SER A 460 20.65 -10.56 11.32
N VAL A 461 21.36 -9.42 11.20
CA VAL A 461 21.93 -8.93 9.93
C VAL A 461 23.44 -9.14 9.92
N PRO A 462 24.02 -9.75 8.87
CA PRO A 462 25.47 -9.88 8.77
C PRO A 462 26.17 -8.51 8.73
N SER A 463 27.30 -8.37 9.43
CA SER A 463 27.98 -7.07 9.64
C SER A 463 28.34 -6.34 8.33
N GLU A 464 28.63 -7.08 7.25
CA GLU A 464 28.90 -6.50 5.92
C GLU A 464 27.71 -5.66 5.42
N TYR A 465 26.49 -6.15 5.57
CA TYR A 465 25.30 -5.41 5.16
C TYR A 465 25.07 -4.16 6.02
N VAL A 466 25.40 -4.23 7.31
CA VAL A 466 25.30 -3.07 8.22
C VAL A 466 26.24 -1.95 7.74
N LEU A 467 27.49 -2.29 7.43
CA LEU A 467 28.49 -1.33 6.95
C LEU A 467 28.11 -0.75 5.58
N ASN A 468 27.62 -1.58 4.66
CA ASN A 468 27.16 -1.13 3.35
C ASN A 468 26.00 -0.13 3.46
N VAL A 469 25.06 -0.35 4.38
CA VAL A 469 23.97 0.61 4.63
C VAL A 469 24.52 1.93 5.18
N VAL A 470 25.42 1.88 6.19
CA VAL A 470 26.02 3.08 6.77
C VAL A 470 26.78 3.88 5.72
N ASP A 471 27.56 3.23 4.86
CA ASP A 471 28.31 3.86 3.78
C ASP A 471 27.40 4.54 2.75
N GLU A 472 26.40 3.82 2.22
CA GLU A 472 25.47 4.37 1.24
C GLU A 472 24.64 5.55 1.79
N VAL A 473 24.17 5.43 3.03
CA VAL A 473 23.42 6.50 3.70
C VAL A 473 24.35 7.70 3.99
N SER A 474 25.62 7.47 4.35
CA SER A 474 26.61 8.55 4.54
C SER A 474 26.88 9.31 3.24
N LYS A 475 27.09 8.61 2.12
CA LYS A 475 27.23 9.23 0.78
C LYS A 475 26.04 10.09 0.42
N TYR A 476 24.83 9.59 0.71
CA TYR A 476 23.60 10.31 0.43
C TYR A 476 23.45 11.58 1.28
N VAL A 477 23.69 11.48 2.60
CA VAL A 477 23.59 12.62 3.51
C VAL A 477 24.64 13.67 3.18
N ALA A 478 25.90 13.28 2.94
CA ALA A 478 26.98 14.18 2.52
C ALA A 478 26.57 15.00 1.28
N LYS A 479 26.05 14.32 0.25
CA LYS A 479 25.53 14.98 -0.96
C LYS A 479 24.36 15.92 -0.67
N LYS A 480 23.47 15.55 0.26
CA LYS A 480 22.29 16.35 0.63
C LYS A 480 22.68 17.65 1.35
N VAL A 481 23.69 17.60 2.23
CA VAL A 481 24.22 18.78 2.93
C VAL A 481 25.24 19.57 2.09
N GLY A 482 25.54 19.12 0.88
CA GLY A 482 26.46 19.81 -0.04
C GLY A 482 27.95 19.64 0.31
N LEU A 483 28.29 18.65 1.12
CA LEU A 483 29.67 18.35 1.53
C LEU A 483 30.27 17.23 0.67
N SER A 484 31.60 17.26 0.50
CA SER A 484 32.32 16.07 0.02
C SER A 484 32.27 14.96 1.09
N LEU A 485 32.53 13.71 0.70
CA LEU A 485 32.55 12.59 1.66
C LEU A 485 33.64 12.79 2.72
N GLU A 486 34.77 13.38 2.34
CA GLU A 486 35.89 13.65 3.24
C GLU A 486 35.53 14.76 4.24
N ASP A 487 34.91 15.84 3.76
CA ASP A 487 34.43 16.93 4.63
C ASP A 487 33.34 16.44 5.56
N PHE A 488 32.39 15.63 5.07
CA PHE A 488 31.35 15.03 5.89
C PHE A 488 31.94 14.14 6.99
N ALA A 489 32.94 13.32 6.67
CA ALA A 489 33.65 12.50 7.64
C ALA A 489 34.43 13.34 8.67
N ALA A 490 34.96 14.49 8.26
CA ALA A 490 35.60 15.44 9.18
C ALA A 490 34.57 16.06 10.15
N VAL A 491 33.42 16.50 9.63
CA VAL A 491 32.34 17.05 10.47
C VAL A 491 31.76 16.00 11.43
N LEU A 492 31.63 14.75 11.00
CA LEU A 492 31.21 13.64 11.88
C LEU A 492 32.17 13.41 13.06
N ARG A 493 33.47 13.67 12.86
CA ARG A 493 34.50 13.51 13.90
C ARG A 493 34.62 14.72 14.82
N ASN A 494 34.28 15.91 14.35
CA ASN A 494 34.43 17.15 15.12
C ASN A 494 33.30 18.16 14.83
N PRO A 495 32.09 17.96 15.40
CA PRO A 495 30.91 18.75 15.05
C PRO A 495 30.97 20.22 15.47
N GLN A 496 31.90 20.62 16.34
CA GLN A 496 32.01 21.98 16.88
C GLN A 496 32.84 22.94 16.01
N GLU A 497 33.57 22.43 15.00
CA GLU A 497 34.38 23.26 14.10
C GLU A 497 33.59 23.86 12.92
N VAL A 498 32.30 23.56 12.81
CA VAL A 498 31.43 24.02 11.72
C VAL A 498 30.61 25.23 12.16
N GLU A 499 30.76 26.36 11.45
CA GLU A 499 30.06 27.62 11.75
C GLU A 499 28.55 27.58 11.46
N ASP A 500 28.08 26.65 10.62
CA ASP A 500 26.68 26.54 10.22
C ASP A 500 25.85 25.70 11.21
N SER A 501 25.09 26.40 12.06
CA SER A 501 24.29 25.81 13.14
C SER A 501 23.20 24.84 12.65
N GLU A 502 22.66 24.99 11.44
CA GLU A 502 21.60 24.08 10.94
C GLU A 502 22.20 22.75 10.45
N ILE A 503 23.35 22.82 9.77
CA ILE A 503 24.08 21.63 9.30
C ILE A 503 24.60 20.81 10.50
N VAL A 504 25.06 21.49 11.55
CA VAL A 504 25.54 20.83 12.78
C VAL A 504 24.44 20.07 13.51
N GLU A 505 23.21 20.60 13.57
CA GLU A 505 22.09 19.87 14.20
C GLU A 505 21.66 18.63 13.40
N GLU A 506 21.56 18.73 12.07
CA GLU A 506 21.23 17.58 11.21
C GLU A 506 22.30 16.48 11.28
N ILE A 507 23.58 16.87 11.30
CA ILE A 507 24.69 15.92 11.38
C ILE A 507 24.80 15.32 12.78
N ARG A 508 24.55 16.07 13.86
CA ARG A 508 24.61 15.54 15.24
C ARG A 508 23.67 14.36 15.44
N TYR A 509 22.42 14.49 14.97
CA TYR A 509 21.43 13.40 15.06
C TYR A 509 21.91 12.15 14.31
N PHE A 510 22.51 12.34 13.14
CA PHE A 510 23.10 11.25 12.36
C PHE A 510 24.31 10.61 13.07
N THR A 511 25.19 11.42 13.68
CA THR A 511 26.39 10.95 14.40
C THR A 511 26.02 10.06 15.58
N THR A 512 25.08 10.49 16.42
CA THR A 512 24.64 9.72 17.60
C THR A 512 24.13 8.33 17.20
N PHE A 513 23.30 8.24 16.16
CA PHE A 513 22.77 6.96 15.70
C PHE A 513 23.83 6.12 14.99
N THR A 514 24.73 6.72 14.21
CA THR A 514 25.83 6.00 13.57
C THR A 514 26.75 5.36 14.62
N ALA A 515 27.08 6.11 15.67
CA ALA A 515 27.87 5.62 16.79
C ALA A 515 27.16 4.47 17.53
N HIS A 516 25.85 4.59 17.75
CA HIS A 516 25.05 3.51 18.34
C HIS A 516 25.12 2.24 17.47
N ILE A 517 24.83 2.32 16.17
CA ILE A 517 24.81 1.15 15.26
C ILE A 517 26.18 0.46 15.20
N LEU A 518 27.26 1.23 15.10
CA LEU A 518 28.62 0.68 15.13
C LEU A 518 28.94 0.01 16.47
N GLY A 519 28.40 0.53 17.57
CA GLY A 519 28.51 -0.09 18.90
C GLY A 519 27.87 -1.47 18.98
N LEU A 520 26.73 -1.68 18.30
CA LEU A 520 26.03 -2.97 18.24
C LEU A 520 26.82 -4.06 17.51
N LEU A 521 27.72 -3.70 16.60
CA LEU A 521 28.59 -4.66 15.89
C LEU A 521 29.71 -5.23 16.79
N GLY A 522 30.02 -4.56 17.90
CA GLY A 522 31.08 -4.96 18.83
C GLY A 522 32.49 -4.95 18.23
N GLY A 523 33.48 -5.40 19.01
CA GLY A 523 34.86 -5.55 18.55
C GLY A 523 35.54 -4.22 18.18
N GLU A 524 36.08 -4.13 16.97
CA GLU A 524 36.82 -2.95 16.51
C GLU A 524 35.90 -1.73 16.28
N TYR A 525 34.61 -1.96 16.00
CA TYR A 525 33.61 -0.92 15.78
C TYR A 525 33.19 -0.22 17.08
N GLU A 526 33.40 -0.86 18.24
CA GLU A 526 33.18 -0.24 19.55
C GLU A 526 34.16 0.92 19.80
N LYS A 527 35.38 0.84 19.26
CA LYS A 527 36.36 1.93 19.32
C LYS A 527 35.92 3.12 18.46
N MET A 528 35.41 2.86 17.26
CA MET A 528 34.87 3.89 16.37
C MET A 528 33.61 4.54 16.96
N SER A 529 32.72 3.74 17.56
CA SER A 529 31.55 4.24 18.30
C SER A 529 31.94 5.17 19.43
N LYS A 530 32.96 4.80 20.24
CA LYS A 530 33.48 5.66 21.31
C LYS A 530 34.04 6.96 20.74
N GLN A 531 34.83 6.92 19.66
CA GLN A 531 35.38 8.11 19.03
C GLN A 531 34.32 9.09 18.52
N LEU A 532 33.21 8.59 17.98
CA LEU A 532 32.09 9.42 17.50
C LEU A 532 31.22 9.97 18.65
N ASN A 533 31.23 9.35 19.82
CA ASN A 533 30.45 9.74 21.01
C ASN A 533 31.25 10.61 22.01
N LEU A 534 32.52 10.97 21.72
CA LEU A 534 33.43 11.55 22.70
C LEU A 534 33.05 12.95 23.22
N ASP A 535 32.06 13.64 22.64
CA ASP A 535 31.76 15.04 23.00
C ASP A 535 30.37 15.31 23.62
N ASP A 536 29.53 14.30 23.89
CA ASP A 536 28.14 14.49 24.34
C ASP A 536 27.84 14.02 25.79
N LYS A 537 28.86 13.98 26.66
CA LYS A 537 28.65 13.82 28.12
C LYS A 537 28.56 15.21 28.76
N PRO A 538 27.37 15.71 29.13
CA PRO A 538 26.72 15.20 30.34
C PRO A 538 25.17 15.27 30.41
N ASN A 539 24.40 15.41 29.31
CA ASN A 539 22.95 15.69 29.43
C ASN A 539 21.99 14.49 29.27
N GLN A 540 22.41 13.36 28.68
CA GLN A 540 21.53 12.20 28.52
C GLN A 540 21.64 11.19 29.68
N GLN A 541 22.84 10.98 30.25
CA GLN A 541 23.01 10.12 31.43
C GLN A 541 22.24 10.64 32.65
N GLN A 542 22.17 11.96 32.87
CA GLN A 542 21.38 12.53 33.97
C GLN A 542 19.86 12.39 33.75
N LYS A 543 19.37 12.41 32.50
CA LYS A 543 17.94 12.16 32.19
C LYS A 543 17.57 10.69 32.30
N LEU A 544 18.47 9.78 31.92
CA LEU A 544 18.31 8.33 32.10
C LEU A 544 18.36 7.95 33.58
N GLU A 545 19.32 8.46 34.36
CA GLU A 545 19.42 8.22 35.80
C GLU A 545 18.25 8.84 36.59
N ALA A 546 17.78 10.02 36.20
CA ALA A 546 16.59 10.64 36.82
C ALA A 546 15.28 9.90 36.51
N ASN A 547 15.20 9.18 35.39
CA ASN A 547 14.06 8.31 35.06
C ASN A 547 14.17 6.94 35.75
N LEU A 548 15.37 6.35 35.84
CA LEU A 548 15.60 5.11 36.61
C LEU A 548 15.33 5.31 38.11
N LEU A 549 15.67 6.46 38.71
CA LEU A 549 15.34 6.74 40.11
C LEU A 549 13.83 6.93 40.36
N LYS A 550 13.10 7.46 39.38
CA LYS A 550 11.63 7.65 39.49
C LYS A 550 10.89 6.31 39.40
N ASP A 551 11.31 5.42 38.50
CA ASP A 551 10.74 4.07 38.38
C ASP A 551 11.05 3.19 39.59
N THR A 552 12.26 3.28 40.14
CA THR A 552 12.63 2.52 41.35
C THR A 552 11.82 2.95 42.58
N THR A 553 11.41 4.22 42.64
CA THR A 553 10.58 4.77 43.74
C THR A 553 9.10 4.41 43.58
N GLN A 554 8.61 4.23 42.33
CA GLN A 554 7.28 3.70 42.05
C GLN A 554 7.19 2.17 42.23
N GLN A 555 8.21 1.41 41.83
CA GLN A 555 8.30 -0.04 42.09
C GLN A 555 8.41 -0.36 43.58
N LYS A 556 9.19 0.39 44.36
CA LYS A 556 9.25 0.21 45.83
C LYS A 556 7.96 0.57 46.56
N LYS A 557 7.11 1.44 45.98
CA LYS A 557 5.75 1.71 46.49
C LYS A 557 4.73 0.64 46.11
N LEU A 558 4.93 -0.08 45.01
CA LEU A 558 4.08 -1.20 44.60
C LEU A 558 4.41 -2.51 45.35
N LEU A 559 5.69 -2.72 45.69
CA LEU A 559 6.18 -3.91 46.41
C LEU A 559 5.91 -3.91 47.92
N ALA A 560 5.37 -2.82 48.50
CA ALA A 560 5.08 -2.71 49.92
C ALA A 560 3.66 -3.20 50.32
N ASN A 561 2.82 -3.60 49.37
CA ASN A 561 1.40 -3.91 49.61
C ASN A 561 0.96 -5.32 49.19
N GLN A 562 1.84 -6.31 49.22
CA GLN A 562 1.46 -7.72 49.04
C GLN A 562 2.23 -8.63 50.01
N GLU A 563 1.73 -8.72 51.23
CA GLU A 563 2.10 -9.75 52.18
C GLU A 563 0.99 -10.81 52.29
N HIS A 564 1.44 -12.07 52.28
CA HIS A 564 0.77 -13.30 52.76
C HIS A 564 -0.20 -14.01 51.80
N GLU A 565 0.29 -15.11 51.19
CA GLU A 565 -0.15 -16.48 51.54
C GLU A 565 0.79 -17.52 50.91
N GLN A 566 1.37 -18.39 51.75
CA GLN A 566 2.27 -19.47 51.34
C GLN A 566 1.47 -20.68 50.83
N PRO A 567 1.84 -21.34 49.71
CA PRO A 567 1.28 -22.64 49.39
C PRO A 567 2.09 -23.76 50.07
N LYS A 568 1.34 -24.69 50.66
CA LYS A 568 1.80 -25.89 51.35
C LYS A 568 2.50 -26.86 50.39
N ASN A 569 3.60 -27.41 50.86
CA ASN A 569 4.39 -28.45 50.23
C ASN A 569 3.61 -29.78 50.22
N TYR A 570 3.26 -30.30 49.04
CA TYR A 570 2.83 -31.70 48.87
C TYR A 570 3.82 -32.39 47.93
N ASP A 571 4.58 -33.29 48.54
CA ASP A 571 5.54 -34.20 47.93
C ASP A 571 4.77 -35.22 47.07
N TYR A 572 4.99 -35.22 45.76
CA TYR A 572 4.49 -36.27 44.86
C TYR A 572 5.66 -36.88 44.10
N GLN A 573 6.02 -38.09 44.54
CA GLN A 573 6.91 -39.02 43.87
C GLN A 573 6.40 -39.31 42.44
N TYR A 574 7.28 -39.18 41.46
CA TYR A 574 7.02 -39.61 40.09
C TYR A 574 6.86 -41.14 40.04
N PRO A 575 5.74 -41.69 39.54
CA PRO A 575 5.67 -43.10 39.23
C PRO A 575 6.48 -43.36 37.94
N ASN A 576 7.42 -44.29 38.01
CA ASN A 576 8.00 -44.91 36.82
C ASN A 576 6.88 -45.57 36.01
N PHE A 577 6.72 -45.17 34.76
CA PHE A 577 5.85 -45.88 33.81
C PHE A 577 6.64 -46.54 32.68
N PRO A 578 6.24 -47.77 32.31
CA PRO A 578 7.00 -48.65 31.45
C PRO A 578 6.85 -48.27 29.97
N SER A 579 7.90 -48.56 29.20
CA SER A 579 7.94 -48.50 27.75
C SER A 579 6.90 -49.46 27.15
N ASN A 580 5.85 -48.93 26.52
CA ASN A 580 5.09 -49.62 25.47
C ASN A 580 4.37 -48.63 24.56
N ILE A 581 4.62 -48.78 23.26
CA ILE A 581 4.03 -48.04 22.14
C ILE A 581 2.62 -48.59 21.93
N ASN A 582 1.57 -47.77 22.08
CA ASN A 582 0.23 -48.07 21.55
C ASN A 582 -0.46 -46.79 21.06
N GLN A 583 -1.01 -46.88 19.85
CA GLN A 583 -1.71 -45.83 19.09
C GLN A 583 -2.96 -45.34 19.84
N TYR A 584 -2.99 -44.05 20.19
CA TYR A 584 -4.21 -43.38 20.65
C TYR A 584 -4.92 -42.74 19.45
N GLU A 585 -6.18 -43.08 19.24
CA GLU A 585 -7.06 -42.47 18.25
C GLU A 585 -7.67 -41.18 18.83
N THR A 586 -7.50 -40.04 18.15
CA THR A 586 -7.98 -38.73 18.62
C THR A 586 -9.41 -38.47 18.11
N ASN A 587 -10.36 -38.21 19.00
CA ASN A 587 -11.75 -37.91 18.63
C ASN A 587 -11.99 -36.40 18.55
N LEU A 588 -12.25 -35.89 17.35
CA LEU A 588 -12.38 -34.47 17.08
C LEU A 588 -13.73 -33.89 17.51
N ASN A 589 -14.82 -34.68 17.52
CA ASN A 589 -16.10 -34.22 18.10
C ASN A 589 -15.99 -33.90 19.58
N GLN A 590 -15.21 -34.67 20.33
CA GLN A 590 -15.04 -34.43 21.76
C GLN A 590 -14.44 -33.05 22.03
N TRP A 591 -13.64 -32.54 21.08
CA TRP A 591 -13.06 -31.22 21.20
C TRP A 591 -14.15 -30.15 21.21
N LEU A 592 -15.24 -30.28 20.44
CA LEU A 592 -16.39 -29.35 20.46
C LEU A 592 -17.01 -29.18 21.85
N ASN A 593 -16.88 -30.20 22.70
CA ASN A 593 -17.31 -30.20 24.10
C ASN A 593 -16.19 -29.86 25.10
N ASN A 594 -15.05 -29.32 24.62
CA ASN A 594 -13.83 -29.04 25.38
C ASN A 594 -13.20 -30.26 26.08
N ILE A 595 -13.46 -31.47 25.58
CA ILE A 595 -12.79 -32.69 26.04
C ILE A 595 -11.62 -32.94 25.07
N ILE A 596 -10.38 -32.75 25.54
CA ILE A 596 -9.17 -32.83 24.71
C ILE A 596 -8.18 -33.80 25.35
N ASP A 597 -7.59 -34.68 24.54
CA ASP A 597 -6.59 -35.64 25.00
C ASP A 597 -5.31 -34.95 25.50
N SER A 598 -4.63 -35.55 26.47
CA SER A 598 -3.43 -34.97 27.12
C SER A 598 -2.23 -34.76 26.18
N THR A 599 -2.24 -35.37 25.00
CA THR A 599 -1.20 -35.19 23.97
C THR A 599 -1.37 -33.90 23.17
N TRP A 600 -2.54 -33.26 23.26
CA TRP A 600 -2.87 -32.02 22.59
C TRP A 600 -2.84 -30.85 23.57
N GLN A 601 -2.14 -29.79 23.19
CA GLN A 601 -1.94 -28.61 24.01
C GLN A 601 -2.50 -27.37 23.31
N MET A 602 -2.54 -26.25 24.03
CA MET A 602 -2.82 -24.98 23.38
C MET A 602 -1.65 -24.59 22.47
N VAL A 603 -1.96 -23.91 21.37
CA VAL A 603 -0.96 -23.61 20.33
C VAL A 603 0.14 -22.68 20.84
N ASP A 604 -0.20 -21.79 21.77
CA ASP A 604 0.72 -20.88 22.46
C ASP A 604 1.75 -21.61 23.33
N GLN A 605 1.38 -22.73 23.93
CA GLN A 605 2.27 -23.57 24.74
C GLN A 605 3.31 -24.32 23.89
N ILE A 606 2.99 -24.66 22.64
CA ILE A 606 3.88 -25.41 21.75
C ILE A 606 4.76 -24.49 20.89
N LEU A 607 4.17 -23.44 20.32
CA LEU A 607 4.89 -22.53 19.41
C LEU A 607 5.43 -21.27 20.10
N GLY A 608 5.10 -21.04 21.39
CA GLY A 608 5.48 -19.82 22.10
C GLY A 608 4.78 -18.56 21.58
N ILE A 609 3.74 -18.76 20.76
CA ILE A 609 2.99 -17.70 20.06
C ILE A 609 1.72 -17.40 20.85
N PRO A 610 1.53 -16.23 21.49
CA PRO A 610 0.25 -15.91 22.10
C PRO A 610 -0.89 -16.00 21.06
N LYS A 611 -2.09 -16.42 21.50
CA LYS A 611 -3.33 -16.67 20.70
C LYS A 611 -3.58 -15.74 19.50
N THR A 612 -3.05 -14.53 19.56
CA THR A 612 -3.19 -13.43 18.62
C THR A 612 -2.40 -13.56 17.31
N SER A 613 -1.38 -14.43 17.22
CA SER A 613 -0.64 -14.61 15.93
C SER A 613 -1.19 -15.74 15.07
N LEU A 614 -2.15 -16.52 15.59
CA LEU A 614 -2.95 -17.51 14.85
C LEU A 614 -4.15 -16.89 14.13
N LEU A 615 -4.31 -15.57 14.23
CA LEU A 615 -5.39 -14.77 13.63
C LEU A 615 -5.35 -14.71 12.08
N PHE A 616 -4.47 -15.47 11.41
CA PHE A 616 -4.29 -15.41 9.95
C PHE A 616 -4.93 -16.56 9.14
N ALA A 617 -5.86 -17.32 9.73
CA ALA A 617 -6.72 -18.26 8.98
C ALA A 617 -8.17 -18.37 9.50
N VAL A 618 -8.63 -17.42 10.31
CA VAL A 618 -9.88 -17.59 11.08
C VAL A 618 -10.72 -16.31 11.05
N ARG A 619 -11.60 -16.17 10.06
CA ARG A 619 -12.74 -15.26 10.12
C ARG A 619 -13.95 -15.91 9.47
N SER A 620 -14.83 -16.46 10.30
CA SER A 620 -16.27 -16.53 10.05
C SER A 620 -16.93 -16.24 11.40
N ASN A 621 -17.80 -15.23 11.41
CA ASN A 621 -18.57 -14.84 12.57
C ASN A 621 -19.68 -15.89 12.77
N ASN A 622 -19.76 -16.45 13.98
CA ASN A 622 -20.68 -17.50 14.45
C ASN A 622 -20.35 -18.96 14.09
N ASN A 623 -19.32 -19.56 14.69
CA ASN A 623 -19.42 -20.94 15.22
C ASN A 623 -18.23 -21.30 16.13
N GLN A 624 -18.46 -22.19 17.10
CA GLN A 624 -17.47 -22.75 18.04
C GLN A 624 -16.32 -23.43 17.28
N ARG A 625 -15.25 -22.68 16.96
CA ARG A 625 -14.04 -23.25 16.35
C ARG A 625 -13.01 -23.57 17.42
N ILE A 626 -12.52 -24.81 17.41
CA ILE A 626 -11.54 -25.29 18.39
C ILE A 626 -10.27 -25.70 17.67
N ILE A 627 -9.15 -25.13 18.12
CA ILE A 627 -7.82 -25.37 17.54
C ILE A 627 -6.91 -25.90 18.64
N ARG A 628 -6.19 -26.98 18.36
CA ARG A 628 -5.18 -27.56 19.24
C ARG A 628 -3.91 -27.88 18.47
N ALA A 629 -2.79 -27.93 19.19
CA ALA A 629 -1.50 -28.27 18.63
C ALA A 629 -0.90 -29.50 19.32
N LYS A 630 -0.05 -30.22 18.59
CA LYS A 630 0.73 -31.35 19.07
C LYS A 630 2.14 -31.27 18.47
N LYS A 631 3.16 -31.50 19.31
CA LYS A 631 4.55 -31.63 18.84
C LYS A 631 4.76 -33.02 18.25
N ILE A 632 5.30 -33.09 17.04
CA ILE A 632 5.67 -34.34 16.36
C ILE A 632 7.19 -34.36 16.24
N ASN A 633 7.81 -35.40 16.78
CA ASN A 633 9.27 -35.56 16.77
C ASN A 633 9.68 -36.50 15.64
N LEU A 634 10.30 -35.97 14.58
CA LEU A 634 10.84 -36.72 13.44
C LEU A 634 12.37 -36.73 13.52
N GLU A 635 12.92 -37.66 14.30
CA GLU A 635 14.37 -37.79 14.58
C GLU A 635 15.06 -36.47 14.96
N LYS A 636 15.72 -35.80 14.01
CA LYS A 636 16.48 -34.54 14.19
C LYS A 636 15.66 -33.27 13.90
N ASN A 637 14.40 -33.44 13.50
CA ASN A 637 13.51 -32.34 13.16
C ASN A 637 12.22 -32.47 13.95
N ASN A 638 11.88 -31.41 14.68
CA ASN A 638 10.60 -31.32 15.35
C ASN A 638 9.67 -30.44 14.52
N ILE A 639 8.42 -30.87 14.38
CA ILE A 639 7.37 -30.10 13.70
C ILE A 639 6.18 -29.94 14.65
N ALA A 640 5.41 -28.88 14.46
CA ALA A 640 4.16 -28.66 15.15
C ALA A 640 2.99 -28.99 14.23
N LEU A 641 2.12 -29.89 14.69
CA LEU A 641 0.86 -30.22 14.06
C LEU A 641 -0.25 -29.41 14.69
N LEU A 642 -0.99 -28.64 13.91
CA LEU A 642 -2.17 -27.89 14.34
C LEU A 642 -3.39 -28.47 13.65
N ILE A 643 -4.44 -28.74 14.42
CA ILE A 643 -5.74 -29.16 13.91
C ILE A 643 -6.78 -28.16 14.39
N GLY A 644 -7.55 -27.63 13.44
CA GLY A 644 -8.74 -26.83 13.69
C GLY A 644 -9.99 -27.59 13.26
N VAL A 645 -10.97 -27.68 14.15
CA VAL A 645 -12.28 -28.31 13.90
C VAL A 645 -13.34 -27.21 13.87
N MET A 646 -14.19 -27.24 12.84
CA MET A 646 -15.31 -26.31 12.69
C MET A 646 -16.58 -27.08 12.27
N PRO A 647 -17.67 -27.02 13.06
CA PRO A 647 -18.92 -27.65 12.68
C PRO A 647 -19.54 -26.90 11.48
N ILE A 648 -19.91 -27.64 10.43
CA ILE A 648 -20.64 -27.15 9.25
C ILE A 648 -22.14 -27.36 9.47
N SER A 649 -22.52 -28.50 10.04
CA SER A 649 -23.88 -28.86 10.45
C SER A 649 -23.83 -29.77 11.69
N ASP A 650 -24.98 -30.22 12.20
CA ASP A 650 -25.06 -31.15 13.35
C ASP A 650 -24.35 -32.50 13.12
N HIS A 651 -24.03 -32.85 11.86
CA HIS A 651 -23.46 -34.15 11.48
C HIS A 651 -22.22 -34.06 10.58
N GLU A 652 -21.71 -32.85 10.33
CA GLU A 652 -20.59 -32.64 9.40
C GLU A 652 -19.65 -31.54 9.90
N SER A 653 -18.35 -31.80 9.84
CA SER A 653 -17.30 -30.89 10.29
C SER A 653 -16.23 -30.68 9.21
N SER A 654 -15.71 -29.47 9.14
CA SER A 654 -14.47 -29.17 8.41
C SER A 654 -13.28 -29.25 9.35
N ILE A 655 -12.22 -29.88 8.86
CA ILE A 655 -10.98 -30.11 9.57
C ILE A 655 -9.86 -29.49 8.77
N VAL A 656 -9.21 -28.52 9.40
CA VAL A 656 -8.06 -27.81 8.85
C VAL A 656 -6.79 -28.29 9.55
N LEU A 657 -5.88 -28.82 8.74
CA LEU A 657 -4.55 -29.24 9.17
C LEU A 657 -3.52 -28.15 8.85
N GLN A 658 -2.63 -27.84 9.79
CA GLN A 658 -1.43 -27.08 9.50
C GLN A 658 -0.19 -27.73 10.12
N VAL A 659 0.91 -27.73 9.38
CA VAL A 659 2.20 -28.27 9.82
C VAL A 659 3.23 -27.17 9.76
N HIS A 660 3.85 -26.87 10.90
CA HIS A 660 4.86 -25.82 11.05
C HIS A 660 6.20 -26.39 11.49
N SER A 661 7.29 -25.75 11.09
CA SER A 661 8.62 -26.05 11.63
C SER A 661 8.75 -25.56 13.09
N MET A 662 9.59 -26.21 13.90
CA MET A 662 9.88 -25.84 15.29
C MET A 662 11.39 -25.56 15.49
N GLU A 663 11.76 -25.02 16.66
CA GLU A 663 13.16 -24.85 17.11
C GLU A 663 14.00 -23.94 16.18
N ASP A 664 13.51 -22.70 15.99
CA ASP A 664 14.14 -21.61 15.22
C ASP A 664 14.39 -21.87 13.72
N LYS A 665 13.95 -23.02 13.20
CA LYS A 665 14.05 -23.35 11.78
C LYS A 665 12.90 -22.72 10.99
N ILE A 666 13.25 -21.95 9.96
CA ILE A 666 12.30 -21.18 9.13
C ILE A 666 11.52 -22.07 8.15
N TYR A 667 12.10 -23.17 7.66
CA TYR A 667 11.50 -24.02 6.64
C TYR A 667 11.23 -25.41 7.20
N LEU A 668 10.15 -26.03 6.71
CA LEU A 668 9.92 -27.45 6.92
C LEU A 668 11.09 -28.26 6.38
N PRO A 669 11.38 -29.43 6.98
CA PRO A 669 12.42 -30.30 6.48
C PRO A 669 12.17 -30.67 5.01
N LEU A 670 13.20 -30.48 4.17
CA LEU A 670 13.13 -30.79 2.75
C LEU A 670 12.77 -32.27 2.57
N GLY A 671 11.76 -32.56 1.74
CA GLY A 671 11.31 -33.92 1.49
C GLY A 671 10.35 -34.48 2.55
N LEU A 672 9.91 -33.67 3.53
CA LEU A 672 8.83 -34.05 4.43
C LEU A 672 7.54 -34.30 3.65
N GLU A 673 7.11 -35.55 3.61
CA GLU A 673 5.85 -35.97 3.00
C GLU A 673 4.75 -35.99 4.07
N ILE A 674 3.64 -35.33 3.77
CA ILE A 674 2.43 -35.32 4.59
C ILE A 674 1.29 -35.88 3.74
N SER A 675 0.68 -36.95 4.22
CA SER A 675 -0.44 -37.61 3.54
C SER A 675 -1.64 -37.78 4.47
N ILE A 676 -2.83 -37.45 3.98
CA ILE A 676 -4.10 -37.77 4.62
C ILE A 676 -4.62 -39.06 4.00
N LEU A 677 -4.88 -40.05 4.85
CA LEU A 677 -5.36 -41.37 4.49
C LEU A 677 -6.82 -41.54 4.93
N ASP A 678 -7.62 -42.23 4.14
CA ASP A 678 -8.96 -42.66 4.56
C ASP A 678 -8.92 -43.85 5.53
N SER A 679 -10.08 -44.35 5.93
CA SER A 679 -10.22 -45.52 6.81
C SER A 679 -9.72 -46.84 6.19
N SER A 680 -9.58 -46.91 4.87
CA SER A 680 -9.03 -48.06 4.15
C SER A 680 -7.50 -47.99 3.98
N GLY A 681 -6.91 -46.82 4.28
CA GLY A 681 -5.47 -46.56 4.13
C GLY A 681 -5.09 -46.00 2.74
N GLU A 682 -6.07 -45.66 1.90
CA GLU A 682 -5.81 -44.99 0.63
C GLU A 682 -5.51 -43.49 0.83
N ASN A 683 -4.62 -42.94 0.00
CA ASN A 683 -4.25 -41.53 0.08
C ASN A 683 -5.36 -40.64 -0.49
N LEU A 684 -6.01 -39.86 0.38
CA LEU A 684 -6.94 -38.81 -0.01
C LEU A 684 -6.22 -37.57 -0.53
N GLN A 685 -5.17 -37.14 0.17
CA GLN A 685 -4.33 -35.99 -0.18
C GLN A 685 -2.88 -36.27 0.19
N LYS A 686 -1.94 -35.81 -0.63
CA LYS A 686 -0.50 -35.96 -0.40
C LYS A 686 0.24 -34.71 -0.85
N ILE A 687 1.17 -34.25 -0.02
CA ILE A 687 2.04 -33.10 -0.32
C ILE A 687 3.45 -33.37 0.21
N ILE A 688 4.46 -32.83 -0.49
CA ILE A 688 5.87 -32.96 -0.11
C ILE A 688 6.44 -31.56 0.06
N ALA A 689 7.06 -31.29 1.21
CA ALA A 689 7.67 -30.02 1.53
C ALA A 689 8.90 -29.74 0.65
N ASN A 690 8.93 -28.56 0.05
CA ASN A 690 10.07 -28.05 -0.71
C ASN A 690 10.99 -27.17 0.17
N HIS A 691 12.10 -26.68 -0.39
CA HIS A 691 13.12 -25.88 0.32
C HIS A 691 12.68 -24.47 0.73
N GLN A 692 11.47 -24.05 0.37
CA GLN A 692 10.89 -22.73 0.63
C GLN A 692 9.60 -22.82 1.47
N ASP A 693 9.07 -24.01 1.73
CA ASP A 693 7.83 -24.20 2.47
C ASP A 693 8.05 -23.94 3.97
N VAL A 694 7.53 -22.82 4.46
CA VAL A 694 7.57 -22.44 5.87
C VAL A 694 6.55 -23.25 6.69
N TRP A 695 5.39 -23.53 6.10
CA TRP A 695 4.34 -24.36 6.64
C TRP A 695 3.50 -24.97 5.51
N ILE A 696 2.74 -26.02 5.83
CA ILE A 696 1.82 -26.70 4.91
C ILE A 696 0.42 -26.70 5.51
N LYS A 697 -0.61 -26.42 4.70
CA LYS A 697 -2.03 -26.55 5.07
C LYS A 697 -2.71 -27.60 4.20
N GLN A 698 -3.55 -28.43 4.82
CA GLN A 698 -4.52 -29.27 4.13
C GLN A 698 -5.90 -29.11 4.78
N GLU A 699 -6.94 -29.41 4.02
CA GLU A 699 -8.32 -29.26 4.46
C GLU A 699 -9.16 -30.42 3.94
N ILE A 700 -9.94 -31.01 4.84
CA ILE A 700 -10.88 -32.08 4.56
C ILE A 700 -12.21 -31.78 5.24
N THR A 701 -13.28 -32.31 4.68
CA THR A 701 -14.62 -32.33 5.26
C THR A 701 -14.99 -33.77 5.53
N GLY A 702 -15.66 -34.02 6.64
CA GLY A 702 -16.20 -35.35 6.89
C GLY A 702 -17.34 -35.37 7.87
N LYS A 703 -18.05 -36.49 7.87
CA LYS A 703 -19.23 -36.74 8.69
C LYS A 703 -18.82 -37.29 10.04
N TRP A 704 -19.70 -37.09 11.02
CA TRP A 704 -19.51 -37.65 12.35
C TRP A 704 -19.29 -39.17 12.28
N GLY A 705 -18.16 -39.63 12.81
CA GLY A 705 -17.80 -41.05 12.88
C GLY A 705 -16.92 -41.53 11.73
N GLU A 706 -16.65 -40.68 10.72
CA GLU A 706 -15.67 -40.99 9.70
C GLU A 706 -14.25 -41.01 10.28
N GLN A 707 -13.46 -42.00 9.88
CA GLN A 707 -12.09 -42.18 10.33
C GLN A 707 -11.12 -41.76 9.23
N PHE A 708 -10.07 -41.06 9.62
CA PHE A 708 -8.96 -40.73 8.74
C PHE A 708 -7.64 -40.79 9.52
N SER A 709 -6.52 -40.90 8.80
CA SER A 709 -5.19 -40.87 9.42
C SER A 709 -4.30 -39.85 8.74
N ILE A 710 -3.36 -39.28 9.49
CA ILE A 710 -2.37 -38.35 8.98
C ILE A 710 -1.00 -38.99 9.11
N LYS A 711 -0.35 -39.20 7.97
CA LYS A 711 0.97 -39.80 7.86
C LYS A 711 2.00 -38.72 7.59
N PHE A 712 3.02 -38.65 8.45
CA PHE A 712 4.24 -37.86 8.27
C PHE A 712 5.38 -38.81 7.92
N GLN A 713 6.10 -38.53 6.84
CA GLN A 713 7.25 -39.31 6.41
C GLN A 713 8.40 -38.38 6.05
N LEU A 714 9.57 -38.61 6.67
CA LEU A 714 10.81 -37.90 6.37
C LEU A 714 11.96 -38.89 6.49
N ASP A 715 12.77 -39.01 5.43
CA ASP A 715 13.82 -40.02 5.33
C ASP A 715 13.31 -41.43 5.66
N ASN A 716 13.78 -42.04 6.76
CA ASN A 716 13.35 -43.37 7.23
C ASN A 716 12.30 -43.31 8.37
N SER A 717 11.93 -42.12 8.82
CA SER A 717 10.97 -41.92 9.91
C SER A 717 9.55 -41.80 9.38
N ILE A 718 8.64 -42.60 9.93
CA ILE A 718 7.20 -42.58 9.59
C ILE A 718 6.40 -42.49 10.90
N ILE A 719 5.53 -41.48 10.98
CA ILE A 719 4.58 -41.31 12.08
C ILE A 719 3.18 -41.25 11.49
N VAL A 720 2.24 -41.99 12.09
CA VAL A 720 0.83 -41.99 11.69
C VAL A 720 -0.03 -41.70 12.90
N ASP A 721 -0.78 -40.60 12.86
CA ASP A 721 -1.80 -40.26 13.84
C ASP A 721 -3.20 -40.58 13.28
N LYS A 722 -4.05 -41.20 14.09
CA LYS A 722 -5.41 -41.62 13.71
C LYS A 722 -6.46 -40.70 14.32
N PHE A 723 -7.50 -40.39 13.56
CA PHE A 723 -8.54 -39.43 13.95
C PHE A 723 -9.93 -39.96 13.62
N VAL A 724 -10.90 -39.65 14.50
CA VAL A 724 -12.34 -39.78 14.24
C VAL A 724 -12.91 -38.38 14.16
N ILE A 725 -13.65 -38.10 13.08
CA ILE A 725 -14.34 -36.83 12.87
C ILE A 725 -15.49 -36.71 13.82
#